data_AF-A0A5J5ANC5-F1
#
_entry.id   AF-A0A5J5ANC5-F1
#
_cell.length_a   1.000
_cell.length_b   1.000
_cell.length_c   1.000
_cell.angle_alpha   90.00
_cell.angle_beta   90.00
_cell.angle_gamma   90.00
#
_symmetry.space_group_name_H-M   'P 1'
#
loop_
_entity.id
_entity.type
_entity.pdbx_description
1 polymer ?
#
loop_
_entity_poly.entity_id
_entity_poly.type
_entity_poly.pdbx_seq_one_letter_code
_entity_poly.pdbx_strand_id
1 'polypeptide(L)'
;MANTSLIFVTFIVLLPVLCLSFSPDNPTDRRILVLLDDLALKSSHSIFFKSLQARGFELDFKLADDPKITLQRYGQYLYNGLIIFSPTTERFGGSLDLVAVLEFVDSGRDLILSADTNASDLIRNIAAECGVDFDEDPSAMVIDHTSYAVSDAKGDHTLIASDGLIQSDVILGSTKIEAPVLFKGIGHSLNSASSLVLKVLSASPSAYFANPNTKLTSPPPLTGSDISLVSVVQARNNARIMISGSLDMFSNRLLKSGVQKARSSNKYGKSGNEQFVTELSKWVFHERGHLKAVNVSHHKVGETDEPAIYRINDDLEYSVEIYEWSGTSWEPYAANDVQVQFYMMSPYVLKTLSTDQKGLYYTSFKVPDVYGVFQFKVEYQRLGYTSLSLAKQIPVRPFRHNEYERFITTAFPYDGASFSTMAGFFIFSIVYLYNKSRSTPSKLLHPLRNKPISLFFPRTRALPISYSALSISAILTKEQTVKDEDTPQGESSSSTFNFKAYMVQKANSVNQALDEAILLRDPQKIHESMRYSLLAGGKRVRPALCIASCEIVGGHESTAMPAACAVEMIHTMSLMHDDLPCMDNDDLRRGKPTNHKVFGEDVAVLAGDALLAFAFEHIATATAGVSSERIVRVIGELAKSIGSEGLVAGQVVDINSEGISDVGLEHLEFIHVHKTAALLEGSVVLGAILGGGSDEEVEKLRKFARCIGLLFQVVDDILDVTKSSQELGKTAGKDLVADKVTYPKLIGIEKSREFAEKLNNEAKDQLAGFDQEKAAPLIALANYIAYREN
;
A
#
# COMPACT_ATOMS: atom_id res chain seq x y z
N MET A 1 -4.97 36.91 -47.87
CA MET A 1 -4.97 35.43 -47.97
C MET A 1 -3.63 34.90 -48.48
N ALA A 2 -2.52 35.23 -47.81
CA ALA A 2 -1.18 34.74 -48.18
C ALA A 2 -0.32 34.39 -46.95
N ASN A 3 -0.58 35.01 -45.79
CA ASN A 3 0.16 34.71 -44.56
C ASN A 3 -0.40 33.55 -43.72
N THR A 4 -1.63 33.09 -43.97
CA THR A 4 -2.23 31.98 -43.22
C THR A 4 -1.78 30.60 -43.72
N SER A 5 -1.42 30.47 -45.00
CA SER A 5 -0.92 29.19 -45.54
C SER A 5 0.53 28.89 -45.16
N LEU A 6 1.35 29.91 -44.90
CA LEU A 6 2.77 29.69 -44.54
C LEU A 6 2.95 29.15 -43.11
N ILE A 7 2.04 29.54 -42.20
CA ILE A 7 2.01 29.09 -40.80
C ILE A 7 1.51 27.63 -40.70
N PHE A 8 0.58 27.24 -41.58
CA PHE A 8 0.04 25.87 -41.60
C PHE A 8 1.05 24.87 -42.18
N VAL A 9 1.86 25.27 -43.17
CA VAL A 9 2.90 24.40 -43.76
C VAL A 9 4.11 24.24 -42.82
N THR A 10 4.44 25.23 -42.01
CA THR A 10 5.50 25.09 -40.98
C THR A 10 5.07 24.19 -39.82
N PHE A 11 3.78 24.18 -39.46
CA PHE A 11 3.27 23.27 -38.41
C PHE A 11 3.26 21.79 -38.84
N ILE A 12 3.03 21.50 -40.12
CA ILE A 12 3.01 20.13 -40.66
C ILE A 12 4.43 19.56 -40.82
N VAL A 13 5.45 20.41 -41.04
CA VAL A 13 6.86 19.97 -41.14
C VAL A 13 7.53 19.83 -39.77
N LEU A 14 7.01 20.47 -38.71
CA LEU A 14 7.50 20.28 -37.33
C LEU A 14 6.87 19.08 -36.60
N LEU A 15 5.74 18.56 -37.08
CA LEU A 15 5.05 17.42 -36.47
C LEU A 15 5.88 16.12 -36.44
N PRO A 16 6.72 15.77 -37.44
CA PRO A 16 7.57 14.59 -37.36
C PRO A 16 8.77 14.77 -36.42
N VAL A 17 9.14 16.02 -36.08
CA VAL A 17 10.26 16.31 -35.15
C VAL A 17 9.78 16.30 -33.70
N LEU A 18 8.53 16.69 -33.44
CA LEU A 18 7.92 16.57 -32.11
C LEU A 18 7.53 15.12 -31.75
N CYS A 19 7.27 14.26 -32.74
CA CYS A 19 7.03 12.82 -32.53
C CYS A 19 8.29 11.97 -32.34
N LEU A 20 9.50 12.54 -32.46
CA LEU A 20 10.77 11.84 -32.19
C LEU A 20 11.39 12.19 -30.82
N SER A 21 10.68 12.99 -30.00
CA SER A 21 11.10 13.34 -28.64
C SER A 21 10.56 12.38 -27.56
N PHE A 22 9.79 11.36 -27.94
CA PHE A 22 9.59 10.20 -27.07
C PHE A 22 10.87 9.37 -27.16
N SER A 23 11.74 9.52 -26.17
CA SER A 23 12.85 8.60 -25.96
C SER A 23 12.25 7.19 -25.96
N PRO A 24 12.59 6.31 -26.92
CA PRO A 24 12.23 4.91 -26.75
C PRO A 24 12.88 4.48 -25.44
N ASP A 25 12.16 3.76 -24.58
CA ASP A 25 12.69 3.09 -23.39
C ASP A 25 13.83 2.16 -23.80
N ASN A 26 14.99 2.72 -24.10
CA ASN A 26 16.23 2.01 -24.26
C ASN A 26 16.71 1.82 -22.82
N PRO A 27 16.82 0.58 -22.33
CA PRO A 27 17.28 0.29 -20.97
C PRO A 27 18.75 0.68 -20.72
N THR A 28 19.36 1.47 -21.61
CA THR A 28 20.75 1.92 -21.57
C THR A 28 20.82 3.44 -21.72
N ASP A 29 20.42 4.17 -20.69
CA ASP A 29 20.97 5.50 -20.47
C ASP A 29 22.43 5.33 -20.02
N ARG A 30 23.33 6.01 -20.72
CA ARG A 30 24.73 5.55 -20.81
C ARG A 30 25.66 6.18 -19.79
N ARG A 31 25.17 6.98 -18.84
CA ARG A 31 26.02 7.77 -17.95
C ARG A 31 26.25 7.08 -16.61
N ILE A 32 27.51 6.79 -16.30
CA ILE A 32 27.93 6.08 -15.08
C ILE A 32 28.87 6.97 -14.27
N LEU A 33 28.62 7.07 -12.97
CA LEU A 33 29.56 7.69 -12.03
C LEU A 33 30.53 6.62 -11.52
N VAL A 34 31.83 6.91 -11.59
CA VAL A 34 32.90 6.04 -11.09
C VAL A 34 33.62 6.75 -9.94
N LEU A 35 33.51 6.18 -8.75
CA LEU A 35 34.20 6.63 -7.54
C LEU A 35 35.48 5.83 -7.36
N LEU A 36 36.59 6.53 -7.18
CA LEU A 36 37.93 5.97 -7.02
C LEU A 36 38.54 6.42 -5.69
N ASP A 37 39.26 5.52 -5.00
CA ASP A 37 40.14 5.92 -3.88
C ASP A 37 41.32 6.77 -4.38
N ASP A 38 41.90 6.39 -5.52
CA ASP A 38 43.02 7.09 -6.15
C ASP A 38 42.78 7.19 -7.66
N LEU A 39 43.05 8.36 -8.25
CA LEU A 39 43.01 8.58 -9.69
C LEU A 39 43.96 7.64 -10.46
N ALA A 40 45.01 7.11 -9.83
CA ALA A 40 45.87 6.09 -10.41
C ALA A 40 45.08 4.83 -10.85
N LEU A 41 43.97 4.50 -10.16
CA LEU A 41 43.11 3.37 -10.48
C LEU A 41 42.53 3.45 -11.89
N LYS A 42 42.27 4.66 -12.39
CA LYS A 42 41.82 4.90 -13.77
C LYS A 42 42.79 4.30 -14.80
N SER A 43 44.10 4.41 -14.54
CA SER A 43 45.14 3.86 -15.40
C SER A 43 45.31 2.35 -15.21
N SER A 44 45.32 1.88 -13.96
CA SER A 44 45.56 0.47 -13.65
C SER A 44 44.37 -0.44 -13.97
N HIS A 45 43.17 0.11 -14.14
CA HIS A 45 41.93 -0.59 -14.50
C HIS A 45 41.39 -0.18 -15.88
N SER A 46 42.24 0.48 -16.70
CA SER A 46 41.82 1.07 -17.98
C SER A 46 41.19 0.08 -18.97
N ILE A 47 41.54 -1.21 -18.95
CA ILE A 47 40.98 -2.20 -19.87
C ILE A 47 39.48 -2.39 -19.60
N PHE A 48 39.10 -2.50 -18.33
CA PHE A 48 37.71 -2.61 -17.92
C PHE A 48 36.91 -1.35 -18.29
N PHE A 49 37.43 -0.17 -17.94
CA PHE A 49 36.76 1.09 -18.27
C PHE A 49 36.66 1.33 -19.78
N LYS A 50 37.69 0.99 -20.57
CA LYS A 50 37.64 1.07 -22.04
C LYS A 50 36.64 0.07 -22.62
N SER A 51 36.44 -1.09 -22.01
CA SER A 51 35.41 -2.05 -22.42
C SER A 51 34.00 -1.48 -22.24
N LEU A 52 33.74 -0.75 -21.15
CA LEU A 52 32.49 0.00 -20.96
C LEU A 52 32.36 1.13 -22.00
N GLN A 53 33.38 1.96 -22.17
CA GLN A 53 33.35 3.07 -23.13
C GLN A 53 33.16 2.60 -24.58
N ALA A 54 33.79 1.48 -24.97
CA ALA A 54 33.65 0.89 -26.29
C ALA A 54 32.22 0.40 -26.58
N ARG A 55 31.45 0.08 -25.53
CA ARG A 55 30.02 -0.27 -25.61
C ARG A 55 29.10 0.95 -25.53
N GLY A 56 29.67 2.14 -25.35
CA GLY A 56 28.96 3.42 -25.45
C GLY A 56 28.70 4.11 -24.12
N PHE A 57 29.17 3.59 -22.98
CA PHE A 57 28.99 4.22 -21.68
C PHE A 57 29.86 5.48 -21.52
N GLU A 58 29.25 6.56 -21.05
CA GLU A 58 29.89 7.79 -20.61
C GLU A 58 30.29 7.64 -19.14
N LEU A 59 31.60 7.55 -18.88
CA LEU A 59 32.15 7.39 -17.54
C LEU A 59 32.60 8.74 -16.98
N ASP A 60 32.00 9.16 -15.87
CA ASP A 60 32.43 10.31 -15.08
C ASP A 60 33.27 9.82 -13.89
N PHE A 61 34.53 10.24 -13.82
CA PHE A 61 35.46 9.77 -12.78
C PHE A 61 35.62 10.83 -11.71
N LYS A 62 35.35 10.49 -10.45
CA LYS A 62 35.55 11.35 -9.29
C LYS A 62 36.32 10.60 -8.20
N LEU A 63 37.06 11.36 -7.39
CA LEU A 63 37.60 10.82 -6.14
C LEU A 63 36.46 10.67 -5.14
N ALA A 64 36.46 9.61 -4.36
CA ALA A 64 35.37 9.28 -3.45
C ALA A 64 35.12 10.36 -2.38
N ASP A 65 36.12 11.16 -2.03
CA ASP A 65 36.08 12.26 -1.06
C ASP A 65 35.75 13.64 -1.68
N ASP A 66 35.47 13.73 -2.98
CA ASP A 66 35.18 15.00 -3.66
C ASP A 66 33.87 15.64 -3.14
N PRO A 67 33.92 16.85 -2.55
CA PRO A 67 32.73 17.52 -2.01
C PRO A 67 31.69 17.92 -3.08
N LYS A 68 32.02 17.82 -4.37
CA LYS A 68 31.12 18.13 -5.50
C LYS A 68 30.35 16.93 -6.01
N ILE A 69 30.42 15.78 -5.34
CA ILE A 69 29.64 14.60 -5.71
C ILE A 69 28.16 14.85 -5.34
N THR A 70 27.30 14.66 -6.34
CA THR A 70 25.84 14.72 -6.20
C THR A 70 25.22 13.70 -7.15
N LEU A 71 24.39 12.79 -6.65
CA LEU A 71 23.65 11.84 -7.48
C LEU A 71 22.36 12.44 -8.06
N GLN A 72 21.73 13.33 -7.32
CA GLN A 72 20.44 13.93 -7.65
C GLN A 72 20.53 15.46 -7.71
N ARG A 73 19.79 16.07 -8.63
CA ARG A 73 19.63 17.52 -8.73
C ARG A 73 18.19 17.84 -9.13
N TYR A 74 17.51 18.66 -8.34
CA TYR A 74 16.09 19.02 -8.54
C TYR A 74 15.16 17.80 -8.68
N GLY A 75 15.35 16.77 -7.84
CA GLY A 75 14.54 15.55 -7.89
C GLY A 75 14.94 14.55 -8.98
N GLN A 76 15.81 14.91 -9.93
CA GLN A 76 16.26 14.03 -11.00
C GLN A 76 17.66 13.50 -10.75
N TYR A 77 17.85 12.21 -10.95
CA TYR A 77 19.15 11.57 -10.82
C TYR A 77 19.99 11.73 -12.10
N LEU A 78 21.27 12.07 -11.93
CA LEU A 78 22.19 12.45 -13.01
C LEU A 78 22.91 11.29 -13.70
N TYR A 79 22.95 10.11 -13.08
CA TYR A 79 23.73 8.94 -13.52
C TYR A 79 22.91 7.67 -13.36
N ASN A 80 22.87 6.78 -14.35
CA ASN A 80 22.01 5.59 -14.31
C ASN A 80 22.71 4.36 -13.70
N GLY A 81 24.02 4.44 -13.50
CA GLY A 81 24.79 3.44 -12.78
C GLY A 81 25.88 4.07 -11.92
N LEU A 82 26.27 3.35 -10.87
CA LEU A 82 27.32 3.74 -9.94
C LEU A 82 28.37 2.62 -9.85
N ILE A 83 29.65 2.98 -9.97
CA ILE A 83 30.78 2.07 -9.77
C ILE A 83 31.60 2.61 -8.60
N ILE A 84 31.75 1.81 -7.54
CA ILE A 84 32.48 2.16 -6.32
C ILE A 84 33.75 1.31 -6.25
N PHE A 85 34.84 1.87 -6.77
CA PHE A 85 36.20 1.32 -6.71
C PHE A 85 37.03 2.09 -5.67
N SER A 86 36.44 2.23 -4.49
CA SER A 86 36.98 3.01 -3.37
C SER A 86 36.86 2.23 -2.05
N PRO A 87 37.50 1.05 -1.93
CA PRO A 87 37.32 0.16 -0.77
C PRO A 87 37.75 0.79 0.56
N THR A 88 38.72 1.70 0.57
CA THR A 88 39.28 2.29 1.81
C THR A 88 38.53 3.52 2.31
N THR A 89 37.58 4.04 1.53
CA THR A 89 36.87 5.28 1.84
C THR A 89 35.93 5.12 3.04
N GLU A 90 36.18 5.84 4.13
CA GLU A 90 35.31 5.84 5.33
C GLU A 90 34.06 6.71 5.17
N ARG A 91 34.13 7.77 4.35
CA ARG A 91 33.02 8.70 4.08
C ARG A 91 33.12 9.22 2.65
N PHE A 92 32.00 9.23 1.94
CA PHE A 92 31.93 9.88 0.63
C PHE A 92 31.87 11.41 0.78
N GLY A 93 32.32 12.10 -0.27
CA GLY A 93 32.22 13.55 -0.37
C GLY A 93 30.83 14.03 -0.82
N GLY A 94 30.52 15.29 -0.49
CA GLY A 94 29.32 15.97 -0.97
C GLY A 94 28.05 15.51 -0.27
N SER A 95 26.99 15.25 -1.04
CA SER A 95 25.71 14.77 -0.54
C SER A 95 25.57 13.24 -0.63
N LEU A 96 26.66 12.54 -0.94
CA LEU A 96 26.64 11.09 -1.07
C LEU A 96 26.91 10.47 0.30
N ASP A 97 26.02 9.60 0.75
CA ASP A 97 26.18 8.78 1.94
C ASP A 97 25.59 7.37 1.69
N LEU A 98 25.59 6.52 2.71
CA LEU A 98 25.04 5.17 2.61
C LEU A 98 23.57 5.20 2.18
N VAL A 99 22.75 6.09 2.76
CA VAL A 99 21.32 6.21 2.45
C VAL A 99 21.12 6.62 0.99
N ALA A 100 21.86 7.60 0.50
CA ALA A 100 21.77 8.05 -0.89
C ALA A 100 22.17 6.96 -1.90
N VAL A 101 23.12 6.08 -1.56
CA VAL A 101 23.47 4.91 -2.40
C VAL A 101 22.31 3.90 -2.43
N LEU A 102 21.66 3.66 -1.30
CA LEU A 102 20.51 2.74 -1.23
C LEU A 102 19.30 3.31 -1.97
N GLU A 103 18.96 4.59 -1.76
CA GLU A 103 17.90 5.28 -2.50
C GLU A 103 18.14 5.26 -4.02
N PHE A 104 19.41 5.37 -4.43
CA PHE A 104 19.79 5.24 -5.83
C PHE A 104 19.47 3.86 -6.39
N VAL A 105 19.81 2.79 -5.67
CA VAL A 105 19.47 1.41 -6.05
C VAL A 105 17.97 1.17 -6.02
N ASP A 106 17.27 1.68 -5.00
CA ASP A 106 15.81 1.57 -4.85
C ASP A 106 15.05 2.31 -5.96
N SER A 107 15.67 3.33 -6.57
CA SER A 107 15.15 4.00 -7.77
C SER A 107 15.27 3.17 -9.06
N GLY A 108 15.83 1.96 -9.00
CA GLY A 108 15.98 1.05 -10.14
C GLY A 108 17.32 1.17 -10.87
N ARG A 109 18.36 1.71 -10.24
CA ARG A 109 19.67 1.97 -10.87
C ARG A 109 20.74 0.97 -10.41
N ASP A 110 21.71 0.74 -11.29
CA ASP A 110 22.68 -0.33 -11.11
C ASP A 110 23.90 0.08 -10.29
N LEU A 111 24.48 -0.89 -9.58
CA LEU A 111 25.62 -0.68 -8.71
C LEU A 111 26.69 -1.77 -8.94
N ILE A 112 27.94 -1.36 -9.14
CA ILE A 112 29.10 -2.24 -9.01
C ILE A 112 29.90 -1.78 -7.79
N LEU A 113 29.97 -2.65 -6.78
CA LEU A 113 30.75 -2.44 -5.56
C LEU A 113 31.95 -3.40 -5.57
N SER A 114 33.15 -2.85 -5.38
CA SER A 114 34.35 -3.65 -5.15
C SER A 114 34.94 -3.35 -3.78
N ALA A 115 35.28 -4.40 -3.05
CA ALA A 115 35.99 -4.36 -1.78
C ALA A 115 37.41 -4.96 -1.95
N ASP A 116 38.22 -4.79 -0.92
CA ASP A 116 39.52 -5.46 -0.75
C ASP A 116 39.78 -5.74 0.74
N THR A 117 41.00 -6.12 1.13
CA THR A 117 41.34 -6.38 2.55
C THR A 117 41.12 -5.17 3.46
N ASN A 118 41.21 -3.97 2.90
CA ASN A 118 41.11 -2.71 3.63
C ASN A 118 39.72 -2.10 3.48
N ALA A 119 38.69 -2.91 3.19
CA ALA A 119 37.32 -2.46 3.09
C ALA A 119 36.88 -1.73 4.37
N SER A 120 36.46 -0.47 4.22
CA SER A 120 35.94 0.36 5.30
C SER A 120 34.57 -0.12 5.78
N ASP A 121 34.16 0.33 6.97
CA ASP A 121 32.84 0.05 7.52
C ASP A 121 31.72 0.54 6.59
N LEU A 122 31.92 1.65 5.87
CA LEU A 122 30.96 2.17 4.90
C LEU A 122 30.72 1.16 3.77
N ILE A 123 31.79 0.62 3.18
CA ILE A 123 31.70 -0.36 2.09
C ILE A 123 31.07 -1.67 2.57
N ARG A 124 31.42 -2.09 3.79
CA ARG A 124 30.85 -3.27 4.44
C ARG A 124 29.35 -3.10 4.69
N ASN A 125 28.94 -1.94 5.20
CA ASN A 125 27.53 -1.65 5.46
C ASN A 125 26.71 -1.59 4.17
N ILE A 126 27.22 -0.97 3.09
CA ILE A 126 26.52 -0.98 1.79
C ILE A 126 26.33 -2.41 1.29
N ALA A 127 27.35 -3.27 1.42
CA ALA A 127 27.24 -4.67 1.02
C ALA A 127 26.26 -5.46 1.88
N ALA A 128 26.27 -5.24 3.21
CA ALA A 128 25.38 -5.90 4.16
C ALA A 128 23.91 -5.57 3.90
N GLU A 129 23.59 -4.31 3.60
CA GLU A 129 22.25 -3.86 3.19
C GLU A 129 21.81 -4.51 1.86
N CYS A 130 22.76 -4.86 0.99
CA CYS A 130 22.52 -5.64 -0.22
C CYS A 130 22.45 -7.17 0.03
N GLY A 131 22.56 -7.64 1.27
CA GLY A 131 22.50 -9.06 1.65
C GLY A 131 23.83 -9.83 1.50
N VAL A 132 24.95 -9.12 1.45
CA VAL A 132 26.31 -9.67 1.37
C VAL A 132 27.13 -9.24 2.59
N ASP A 133 27.56 -10.22 3.38
CA ASP A 133 28.31 -9.95 4.61
C ASP A 133 29.82 -10.15 4.40
N PHE A 134 30.57 -9.07 4.50
CA PHE A 134 32.03 -9.09 4.55
C PHE A 134 32.50 -9.25 5.99
N ASP A 135 33.44 -10.17 6.23
CA ASP A 135 33.98 -10.43 7.56
C ASP A 135 34.88 -9.30 8.07
N GLU A 136 34.68 -8.88 9.33
CA GLU A 136 35.28 -7.68 9.93
C GLU A 136 36.82 -7.74 10.11
N ASP A 137 37.47 -8.91 10.00
CA ASP A 137 38.93 -9.00 10.15
C ASP A 137 39.66 -8.25 9.00
N PRO A 138 40.34 -7.13 9.27
CA PRO A 138 40.97 -6.28 8.25
C PRO A 138 42.22 -6.90 7.62
N SER A 139 42.71 -8.03 8.15
CA SER A 139 43.89 -8.73 7.63
C SER A 139 43.59 -10.13 7.11
N ALA A 140 42.33 -10.56 7.17
CA ALA A 140 41.92 -11.85 6.66
C ALA A 140 41.68 -11.81 5.14
N MET A 141 42.05 -12.90 4.48
CA MET A 141 41.86 -13.10 3.05
C MET A 141 41.41 -14.53 2.77
N VAL A 142 40.93 -14.75 1.56
CA VAL A 142 40.70 -16.11 1.07
C VAL A 142 42.03 -16.78 0.79
N ILE A 143 42.27 -17.94 1.42
CA ILE A 143 43.46 -18.75 1.28
C ILE A 143 43.06 -20.12 0.72
N ASP A 144 43.79 -20.60 -0.28
CA ASP A 144 43.60 -21.96 -0.81
C ASP A 144 44.93 -22.59 -1.20
N HIS A 145 45.37 -23.61 -0.46
CA HIS A 145 46.64 -24.28 -0.75
C HIS A 145 46.56 -25.32 -1.89
N THR A 146 45.40 -25.47 -2.53
CA THR A 146 45.15 -26.45 -3.59
C THR A 146 44.80 -25.81 -4.93
N SER A 147 44.05 -24.71 -4.90
CA SER A 147 43.52 -24.00 -6.07
C SER A 147 44.09 -22.59 -6.21
N TYR A 148 45.34 -22.36 -5.79
CA TYR A 148 46.04 -21.09 -6.02
C TYR A 148 46.69 -21.04 -7.42
N ALA A 149 46.89 -19.82 -7.91
CA ALA A 149 47.64 -19.56 -9.13
C ALA A 149 49.14 -19.61 -8.86
N VAL A 150 49.87 -20.44 -9.60
CA VAL A 150 51.33 -20.55 -9.49
C VAL A 150 51.96 -19.26 -10.00
N SER A 151 52.72 -18.59 -9.13
CA SER A 151 53.58 -17.46 -9.47
C SER A 151 55.04 -17.82 -9.15
N ASP A 152 55.99 -17.12 -9.76
CA ASP A 152 57.43 -17.41 -9.63
C ASP A 152 57.98 -17.16 -8.20
N ALA A 153 57.19 -16.54 -7.32
CA ALA A 153 57.52 -16.31 -5.92
C ALA A 153 56.73 -17.25 -4.99
N LYS A 154 57.41 -17.85 -4.00
CA LYS A 154 56.72 -18.49 -2.85
C LYS A 154 55.87 -17.41 -2.17
N GLY A 155 54.55 -17.54 -2.25
CA GLY A 155 53.60 -16.62 -1.62
C GLY A 155 52.63 -17.37 -0.71
N ASP A 156 51.80 -16.63 0.01
CA ASP A 156 50.91 -17.15 1.07
C ASP A 156 49.67 -17.91 0.56
N HIS A 157 49.68 -18.32 -0.72
CA HIS A 157 48.57 -19.00 -1.41
C HIS A 157 47.24 -18.21 -1.39
N THR A 158 47.33 -16.88 -1.47
CA THR A 158 46.18 -15.94 -1.41
C THR A 158 45.67 -15.51 -2.78
N LEU A 159 46.41 -15.82 -3.86
CA LEU A 159 45.97 -15.57 -5.24
C LEU A 159 45.23 -16.82 -5.73
N ILE A 160 43.92 -16.77 -5.67
CA ILE A 160 43.03 -17.90 -5.95
C ILE A 160 42.78 -18.00 -7.45
N ALA A 161 42.87 -19.21 -8.00
CA ALA A 161 42.46 -19.54 -9.35
C ALA A 161 41.15 -20.33 -9.29
N SER A 162 40.02 -19.60 -9.33
CA SER A 162 38.68 -20.21 -9.20
C SER A 162 38.08 -20.57 -10.55
N ASP A 163 37.47 -21.74 -10.60
CA ASP A 163 36.65 -22.31 -11.67
C ASP A 163 35.17 -22.50 -11.23
N GLY A 164 34.82 -22.06 -10.02
CA GLY A 164 33.48 -22.19 -9.41
C GLY A 164 32.47 -21.16 -9.92
N LEU A 165 32.22 -21.16 -11.23
CA LEU A 165 31.30 -20.24 -11.90
C LEU A 165 29.84 -20.71 -11.80
N ILE A 166 28.90 -19.76 -11.72
CA ILE A 166 27.46 -20.05 -11.83
C ILE A 166 27.10 -20.61 -13.21
N GLN A 167 26.21 -21.59 -13.24
CA GLN A 167 25.68 -22.17 -14.47
C GLN A 167 24.51 -21.32 -14.98
N SER A 168 24.80 -20.16 -15.58
CA SER A 168 23.80 -19.32 -16.23
C SER A 168 24.37 -18.59 -17.44
N ASP A 169 23.87 -18.96 -18.63
CA ASP A 169 24.23 -18.31 -19.90
C ASP A 169 23.71 -16.87 -19.98
N VAL A 170 22.70 -16.53 -19.17
CA VAL A 170 22.13 -15.18 -19.11
C VAL A 170 23.07 -14.23 -18.34
N ILE A 171 23.72 -14.72 -17.29
CA ILE A 171 24.63 -13.89 -16.48
C ILE A 171 26.03 -13.85 -17.09
N LEU A 172 26.57 -15.00 -17.51
CA LEU A 172 27.95 -15.12 -17.99
C LEU A 172 28.10 -15.24 -19.52
N GLY A 173 26.99 -15.28 -20.25
CA GLY A 173 26.99 -15.43 -21.70
C GLY A 173 27.09 -16.88 -22.17
N SER A 174 26.75 -17.09 -23.43
CA SER A 174 26.80 -18.42 -24.07
C SER A 174 28.23 -18.94 -24.30
N THR A 175 29.22 -18.03 -24.31
CA THR A 175 30.62 -18.41 -24.47
C THR A 175 31.19 -18.80 -23.12
N LYS A 176 31.52 -20.08 -22.95
CA LYS A 176 32.10 -20.59 -21.70
C LYS A 176 33.46 -19.95 -21.42
N ILE A 177 33.69 -19.65 -20.14
CA ILE A 177 34.98 -19.15 -19.64
C ILE A 177 35.87 -20.37 -19.37
N GLU A 178 36.80 -20.65 -20.28
CA GLU A 178 37.64 -21.86 -20.21
C GLU A 178 38.80 -21.75 -19.22
N ALA A 179 39.33 -20.54 -19.04
CA ALA A 179 40.45 -20.27 -18.13
C ALA A 179 39.95 -19.90 -16.73
N PRO A 180 40.59 -20.36 -15.64
CA PRO A 180 40.24 -19.96 -14.28
C PRO A 180 40.30 -18.43 -14.08
N VAL A 181 39.42 -17.93 -13.23
CA VAL A 181 39.38 -16.52 -12.83
C VAL A 181 40.30 -16.32 -11.62
N LEU A 182 41.22 -15.37 -11.75
CA LEU A 182 42.13 -14.97 -10.69
C LEU A 182 41.45 -14.00 -9.72
N PHE A 183 41.54 -14.30 -8.44
CA PHE A 183 40.94 -13.51 -7.36
C PHE A 183 41.96 -13.31 -6.23
N LYS A 184 42.04 -12.09 -5.69
CA LYS A 184 42.84 -11.80 -4.49
C LYS A 184 42.15 -10.71 -3.67
N GLY A 185 41.57 -11.10 -2.54
CA GLY A 185 40.87 -10.17 -1.66
C GLY A 185 40.10 -10.89 -0.56
N ILE A 186 39.03 -10.25 -0.10
CA ILE A 186 38.17 -10.76 0.97
C ILE A 186 37.07 -11.66 0.43
N GLY A 187 36.74 -12.72 1.17
CA GLY A 187 35.58 -13.55 0.86
C GLY A 187 34.37 -13.03 1.62
N HIS A 188 33.16 -13.33 1.12
CA HIS A 188 31.92 -12.96 1.79
C HIS A 188 30.94 -14.12 1.87
N SER A 189 30.12 -14.09 2.92
CA SER A 189 28.95 -14.97 3.05
C SER A 189 27.72 -14.32 2.43
N LEU A 190 26.75 -15.16 2.10
CA LEU A 190 25.43 -14.71 1.69
C LEU A 190 24.43 -14.98 2.80
N ASN A 191 23.50 -14.05 3.00
CA ASN A 191 22.37 -14.26 3.89
C ASN A 191 21.44 -15.34 3.30
N SER A 192 21.35 -16.49 3.98
CA SER A 192 20.52 -17.62 3.53
C SER A 192 19.01 -17.32 3.50
N ALA A 193 18.56 -16.26 4.18
CA ALA A 193 17.16 -15.83 4.17
C ALA A 193 16.79 -15.05 2.89
N SER A 194 17.78 -14.50 2.17
CA SER A 194 17.52 -13.72 0.96
C SER A 194 17.53 -14.62 -0.28
N SER A 195 16.41 -14.63 -1.02
CA SER A 195 16.32 -15.30 -2.32
C SER A 195 16.82 -14.45 -3.50
N LEU A 196 17.17 -13.19 -3.25
CA LEU A 196 17.55 -12.22 -4.29
C LEU A 196 19.05 -12.20 -4.58
N VAL A 197 19.86 -12.76 -3.69
CA VAL A 197 21.33 -12.74 -3.79
C VAL A 197 21.83 -14.08 -4.33
N LEU A 198 22.75 -14.02 -5.29
CA LEU A 198 23.28 -15.17 -6.01
C LEU A 198 24.81 -15.17 -5.99
N LYS A 199 25.43 -16.33 -5.78
CA LYS A 199 26.89 -16.50 -5.94
C LYS A 199 27.20 -16.67 -7.42
N VAL A 200 28.03 -15.79 -7.98
CA VAL A 200 28.48 -15.88 -9.38
C VAL A 200 29.83 -16.56 -9.48
N LEU A 201 30.73 -16.27 -8.56
CA LEU A 201 32.03 -16.93 -8.43
C LEU A 201 32.23 -17.39 -6.99
N SER A 202 32.34 -18.69 -6.79
CA SER A 202 32.56 -19.30 -5.47
C SER A 202 34.02 -19.72 -5.29
N ALA A 203 34.46 -19.81 -4.05
CA ALA A 203 35.76 -20.41 -3.74
C ALA A 203 35.70 -21.94 -3.88
N SER A 204 36.87 -22.59 -3.92
CA SER A 204 36.92 -24.05 -3.96
C SER A 204 36.56 -24.65 -2.58
N PRO A 205 36.13 -25.93 -2.52
CA PRO A 205 35.79 -26.58 -1.24
C PRO A 205 36.93 -26.65 -0.21
N SER A 206 38.18 -26.46 -0.63
CA SER A 206 39.38 -26.46 0.22
C SER A 206 39.84 -25.05 0.61
N ALA A 207 39.16 -24.00 0.15
CA ALA A 207 39.45 -22.63 0.54
C ALA A 207 38.96 -22.35 1.97
N TYR A 208 39.63 -21.44 2.66
CA TYR A 208 39.19 -20.93 3.95
C TYR A 208 39.56 -19.45 4.07
N PHE A 209 38.82 -18.72 4.90
CA PHE A 209 39.05 -17.30 5.13
C PHE A 209 39.81 -17.09 6.45
N ALA A 210 41.01 -16.53 6.38
CA ALA A 210 41.84 -16.28 7.57
C ALA A 210 42.96 -15.28 7.30
N ASN A 211 43.57 -14.75 8.36
CA ASN A 211 44.80 -13.97 8.25
C ASN A 211 46.02 -14.89 8.01
N PRO A 212 46.72 -14.75 6.87
CA PRO A 212 47.81 -15.66 6.46
C PRO A 212 49.01 -15.62 7.40
N ASN A 213 49.20 -14.54 8.16
CA ASN A 213 50.35 -14.36 9.04
C ASN A 213 50.13 -14.92 10.46
N THR A 214 48.90 -15.34 10.77
CA THR A 214 48.52 -15.78 12.12
C THR A 214 48.24 -17.28 12.16
N LYS A 215 48.62 -17.92 13.26
CA LYS A 215 48.31 -19.33 13.46
C LYS A 215 46.87 -19.47 13.92
N LEU A 216 46.07 -20.25 13.18
CA LEU A 216 44.69 -20.56 13.52
C LEU A 216 44.61 -21.37 14.82
N THR A 217 43.91 -20.83 15.81
CA THR A 217 43.58 -21.50 17.09
C THR A 217 42.18 -22.11 17.09
N SER A 218 41.27 -21.56 16.30
CA SER A 218 39.88 -22.00 16.10
C SER A 218 39.61 -22.19 14.60
N PRO A 219 38.59 -22.97 14.22
CA PRO A 219 38.18 -23.04 12.83
C PRO A 219 37.79 -21.63 12.34
N PRO A 220 38.17 -21.27 11.11
CA PRO A 220 37.83 -19.97 10.53
C PRO A 220 36.31 -19.84 10.32
N PRO A 221 35.78 -18.60 10.34
CA PRO A 221 34.33 -18.34 10.30
C PRO A 221 33.70 -18.76 8.96
N LEU A 222 34.45 -18.66 7.86
CA LEU A 222 33.99 -19.00 6.52
C LEU A 222 34.94 -20.02 5.86
N THR A 223 34.37 -21.14 5.40
CA THR A 223 35.14 -22.26 4.81
C THR A 223 34.45 -22.85 3.59
N GLY A 224 35.26 -23.38 2.69
CA GLY A 224 34.83 -24.17 1.54
C GLY A 224 34.00 -23.37 0.54
N SER A 225 33.02 -24.05 -0.06
CA SER A 225 32.12 -23.47 -1.07
C SER A 225 31.14 -22.43 -0.52
N ASP A 226 31.09 -22.25 0.79
CA ASP A 226 30.27 -21.20 1.40
C ASP A 226 30.87 -19.81 1.17
N ILE A 227 32.18 -19.74 0.96
CA ILE A 227 32.88 -18.51 0.55
C ILE A 227 32.45 -18.12 -0.87
N SER A 228 31.74 -17.00 -0.97
CA SER A 228 31.53 -16.31 -2.24
C SER A 228 32.67 -15.33 -2.47
N LEU A 229 33.15 -15.25 -3.71
CA LEU A 229 34.19 -14.32 -4.16
C LEU A 229 33.54 -13.13 -4.89
N VAL A 230 32.51 -13.43 -5.68
CA VAL A 230 31.68 -12.44 -6.41
C VAL A 230 30.23 -12.86 -6.30
N SER A 231 29.39 -11.96 -5.82
CA SER A 231 27.94 -12.15 -5.76
C SER A 231 27.22 -11.08 -6.56
N VAL A 232 26.02 -11.39 -6.99
CA VAL A 232 25.10 -10.43 -7.59
C VAL A 232 23.78 -10.41 -6.84
N VAL A 233 23.12 -9.28 -6.89
CA VAL A 233 21.76 -9.09 -6.36
C VAL A 233 20.89 -8.62 -7.50
N GLN A 234 19.70 -9.22 -7.61
CA GLN A 234 18.63 -8.68 -8.43
C GLN A 234 17.51 -8.21 -7.51
N ALA A 235 17.37 -6.89 -7.36
CA ALA A 235 16.36 -6.29 -6.51
C ALA A 235 14.95 -6.45 -7.11
N ARG A 236 13.91 -6.21 -6.29
CA ARG A 236 12.50 -6.36 -6.71
C ARG A 236 12.08 -5.35 -7.79
N ASN A 237 12.70 -4.17 -7.77
CA ASN A 237 12.58 -3.14 -8.81
C ASN A 237 13.44 -3.45 -10.05
N ASN A 238 14.07 -4.63 -10.10
CA ASN A 238 15.00 -5.10 -11.13
C ASN A 238 16.35 -4.38 -11.22
N ALA A 239 16.72 -3.54 -10.26
CA ALA A 239 18.09 -3.01 -10.16
C ALA A 239 19.10 -4.17 -10.00
N ARG A 240 20.26 -4.07 -10.68
CA ARG A 240 21.29 -5.11 -10.65
C ARG A 240 22.52 -4.61 -9.92
N ILE A 241 22.93 -5.40 -8.93
CA ILE A 241 24.09 -5.09 -8.09
C ILE A 241 25.12 -6.18 -8.27
N MET A 242 26.37 -5.80 -8.49
CA MET A 242 27.53 -6.69 -8.45
C MET A 242 28.40 -6.33 -7.26
N ILE A 243 28.71 -7.31 -6.42
CA ILE A 243 29.59 -7.16 -5.25
C ILE A 243 30.77 -8.11 -5.41
N SER A 244 31.98 -7.54 -5.51
CA SER A 244 33.24 -8.28 -5.61
C SER A 244 34.10 -8.01 -4.38
N GLY A 245 34.62 -9.06 -3.75
CA GLY A 245 35.58 -8.92 -2.65
C GLY A 245 37.02 -8.60 -3.09
N SER A 246 37.25 -8.33 -4.37
CA SER A 246 38.58 -8.07 -4.93
C SER A 246 38.54 -6.98 -6.01
N LEU A 247 38.95 -5.76 -5.66
CA LEU A 247 39.24 -4.69 -6.64
C LEU A 247 40.28 -5.14 -7.69
N ASP A 248 41.30 -5.88 -7.26
CA ASP A 248 42.38 -6.38 -8.11
C ASP A 248 41.89 -7.25 -9.30
N MET A 249 40.71 -7.86 -9.21
CA MET A 249 40.10 -8.69 -10.26
C MET A 249 39.86 -7.89 -11.55
N PHE A 250 39.60 -6.58 -11.41
CA PHE A 250 39.35 -5.66 -12.51
C PHE A 250 40.65 -5.03 -13.06
N SER A 251 41.80 -5.29 -12.43
CA SER A 251 43.07 -4.66 -12.78
C SER A 251 43.65 -5.18 -14.09
N ASN A 252 44.28 -4.31 -14.87
CA ASN A 252 44.94 -4.67 -16.13
C ASN A 252 45.94 -5.82 -15.96
N ARG A 253 46.54 -5.94 -14.77
CA ARG A 253 47.49 -6.99 -14.39
C ARG A 253 46.81 -8.37 -14.41
N LEU A 254 45.70 -8.54 -13.69
CA LEU A 254 44.99 -9.82 -13.63
C LEU A 254 44.22 -10.13 -14.91
N LEU A 255 43.74 -9.10 -15.62
CA LEU A 255 43.07 -9.27 -16.93
C LEU A 255 44.00 -9.83 -18.02
N LYS A 256 45.30 -9.54 -17.95
CA LYS A 256 46.30 -9.96 -18.96
C LYS A 256 47.20 -11.11 -18.51
N SER A 257 47.25 -11.41 -17.21
CA SER A 257 48.12 -12.48 -16.70
C SER A 257 47.67 -13.85 -17.19
N GLY A 258 48.61 -14.71 -17.54
CA GLY A 258 48.35 -16.14 -17.68
C GLY A 258 48.01 -16.78 -16.33
N VAL A 259 47.35 -17.93 -16.37
CA VAL A 259 46.99 -18.67 -15.15
C VAL A 259 47.37 -20.14 -15.29
N GLN A 260 47.98 -20.67 -14.23
CA GLN A 260 48.20 -22.09 -14.04
C GLN A 260 47.83 -22.43 -12.59
N LYS A 261 46.88 -23.35 -12.43
CA LYS A 261 46.44 -23.83 -11.11
C LYS A 261 47.48 -24.82 -10.57
N ALA A 262 47.86 -24.71 -9.29
CA ALA A 262 48.98 -25.47 -8.71
C ALA A 262 48.92 -27.00 -8.89
N ARG A 263 47.71 -27.57 -8.89
CA ARG A 263 47.47 -29.01 -9.08
C ARG A 263 47.05 -29.39 -10.51
N SER A 264 47.07 -28.45 -11.45
CA SER A 264 46.69 -28.68 -12.85
C SER A 264 47.88 -28.55 -13.80
N SER A 265 47.94 -29.43 -14.79
CA SER A 265 48.88 -29.33 -15.91
C SER A 265 48.47 -28.28 -16.94
N ASN A 266 47.22 -27.80 -16.89
CA ASN A 266 46.71 -26.86 -17.87
C ASN A 266 47.22 -25.45 -17.57
N LYS A 267 47.94 -24.88 -18.55
CA LYS A 267 48.46 -23.51 -18.50
C LYS A 267 47.74 -22.68 -19.55
N TYR A 268 47.08 -21.61 -19.11
CA TYR A 268 46.37 -20.69 -19.97
C TYR A 268 47.22 -19.43 -20.18
N GLY A 269 47.35 -18.99 -21.43
CA GLY A 269 48.12 -17.78 -21.77
C GLY A 269 47.49 -16.50 -21.22
N LYS A 270 46.19 -16.51 -20.94
CA LYS A 270 45.40 -15.42 -20.38
C LYS A 270 44.39 -15.98 -19.37
N SER A 271 44.14 -15.27 -18.29
CA SER A 271 43.13 -15.61 -17.28
C SER A 271 41.71 -15.44 -17.83
N GLY A 272 40.74 -16.03 -17.13
CA GLY A 272 39.32 -15.84 -17.44
C GLY A 272 38.77 -14.46 -17.06
N ASN A 273 39.54 -13.61 -16.37
CA ASN A 273 39.04 -12.39 -15.74
C ASN A 273 38.43 -11.39 -16.74
N GLU A 274 39.04 -11.18 -17.90
CA GLU A 274 38.55 -10.20 -18.88
C GLU A 274 37.19 -10.59 -19.43
N GLN A 275 37.03 -11.87 -19.78
CA GLN A 275 35.75 -12.40 -20.23
C GLN A 275 34.73 -12.36 -19.09
N PHE A 276 35.11 -12.84 -17.90
CA PHE A 276 34.23 -12.88 -16.73
C PHE A 276 33.65 -11.50 -16.37
N VAL A 277 34.52 -10.52 -16.15
CA VAL A 277 34.13 -9.16 -15.76
C VAL A 277 33.34 -8.47 -16.89
N THR A 278 33.71 -8.70 -18.15
CA THR A 278 32.97 -8.11 -19.29
C THR A 278 31.56 -8.68 -19.38
N GLU A 279 31.41 -10.01 -19.36
CA GLU A 279 30.09 -10.66 -19.45
C GLU A 279 29.21 -10.32 -18.25
N LEU A 280 29.78 -10.31 -17.05
CA LEU A 280 29.03 -9.94 -15.85
C LEU A 280 28.59 -8.47 -15.88
N SER A 281 29.44 -7.55 -16.37
CA SER A 281 29.06 -6.13 -16.51
C SER A 281 27.97 -5.90 -17.56
N LYS A 282 27.91 -6.72 -18.63
CA LYS A 282 26.77 -6.69 -19.58
C LYS A 282 25.47 -7.07 -18.88
N TRP A 283 25.52 -8.07 -18.00
CA TRP A 283 24.37 -8.43 -17.21
C TRP A 283 24.00 -7.30 -16.24
N VAL A 284 24.93 -6.74 -15.49
CA VAL A 284 24.64 -5.64 -14.55
C VAL A 284 23.96 -4.45 -15.24
N PHE A 285 24.53 -3.92 -16.32
CA PHE A 285 23.98 -2.74 -17.01
C PHE A 285 22.92 -3.06 -18.07
N HIS A 286 22.07 -4.05 -17.79
CA HIS A 286 20.89 -4.39 -18.60
C HIS A 286 21.13 -4.66 -20.11
N GLU A 287 22.33 -5.02 -20.55
CA GLU A 287 22.60 -5.36 -21.95
C GLU A 287 22.16 -6.80 -22.31
N ARG A 288 21.79 -7.61 -21.32
CA ARG A 288 21.29 -8.98 -21.49
C ARG A 288 20.27 -9.35 -20.42
N GLY A 289 19.36 -10.28 -20.73
CA GLY A 289 18.43 -10.84 -19.74
C GLY A 289 17.40 -9.82 -19.25
N HIS A 290 17.17 -8.76 -20.03
CA HIS A 290 16.16 -7.76 -19.71
C HIS A 290 14.89 -8.07 -20.50
N LEU A 291 13.82 -8.40 -19.78
CA LEU A 291 12.55 -8.82 -20.37
C LEU A 291 11.54 -7.69 -20.26
N LYS A 292 10.70 -7.56 -21.29
CA LYS A 292 9.56 -6.65 -21.31
C LYS A 292 8.34 -7.40 -21.82
N ALA A 293 7.22 -7.26 -21.14
CA ALA A 293 5.93 -7.73 -21.62
C ALA A 293 5.09 -6.54 -22.09
N VAL A 294 4.45 -6.70 -23.24
CA VAL A 294 3.57 -5.70 -23.86
C VAL A 294 2.30 -6.37 -24.39
N ASN A 295 1.31 -5.54 -24.76
CA ASN A 295 0.10 -5.98 -25.47
C ASN A 295 -0.63 -7.15 -24.78
N VAL A 296 -0.82 -7.06 -23.46
CA VAL A 296 -1.66 -8.00 -22.72
C VAL A 296 -3.11 -7.85 -23.20
N SER A 297 -3.66 -8.92 -23.77
CA SER A 297 -5.01 -8.94 -24.33
C SER A 297 -5.82 -10.11 -23.78
N HIS A 298 -7.12 -9.89 -23.57
CA HIS A 298 -8.05 -10.98 -23.27
C HIS A 298 -9.44 -10.71 -23.84
N HIS A 299 -10.06 -11.73 -24.40
CA HIS A 299 -11.40 -11.62 -24.99
C HIS A 299 -12.14 -12.95 -24.90
N LYS A 300 -13.42 -12.97 -25.29
CA LYS A 300 -14.14 -14.24 -25.44
C LYS A 300 -13.70 -14.94 -26.72
N VAL A 301 -13.75 -16.26 -26.73
CA VAL A 301 -13.43 -17.03 -27.94
C VAL A 301 -14.39 -16.64 -29.06
N GLY A 302 -13.84 -16.17 -30.18
CA GLY A 302 -14.59 -15.69 -31.36
C GLY A 302 -14.92 -14.19 -31.37
N GLU A 303 -14.58 -13.46 -30.31
CA GLU A 303 -14.65 -12.00 -30.25
C GLU A 303 -13.24 -11.40 -30.33
N THR A 304 -13.11 -10.11 -30.67
CA THR A 304 -11.82 -9.38 -30.67
C THR A 304 -11.72 -8.34 -29.58
N ASP A 305 -12.86 -7.89 -29.06
CA ASP A 305 -12.91 -6.79 -28.09
C ASP A 305 -12.77 -7.32 -26.67
N GLU A 306 -12.05 -6.59 -25.83
CA GLU A 306 -11.90 -6.93 -24.42
C GLU A 306 -13.22 -6.65 -23.67
N PRO A 307 -13.89 -7.67 -23.12
CA PRO A 307 -15.12 -7.42 -22.38
C PRO A 307 -14.81 -6.83 -21.01
N ALA A 308 -15.63 -5.87 -20.57
CA ALA A 308 -15.52 -5.32 -19.21
C ALA A 308 -15.88 -6.34 -18.11
N ILE A 309 -16.62 -7.40 -18.45
CA ILE A 309 -17.09 -8.41 -17.51
C ILE A 309 -17.28 -9.77 -18.21
N TYR A 310 -16.79 -10.84 -17.57
CA TYR A 310 -17.07 -12.20 -18.01
C TYR A 310 -18.25 -12.80 -17.25
N ARG A 311 -18.91 -13.78 -17.83
CA ARG A 311 -19.87 -14.63 -17.13
C ARG A 311 -19.18 -15.94 -16.73
N ILE A 312 -19.62 -16.55 -15.64
CA ILE A 312 -19.21 -17.91 -15.29
C ILE A 312 -19.37 -18.85 -16.50
N ASN A 313 -18.43 -19.77 -16.66
CA ASN A 313 -18.40 -20.74 -17.76
C ASN A 313 -18.26 -20.15 -19.19
N ASP A 314 -17.98 -18.85 -19.35
CA ASP A 314 -17.61 -18.30 -20.67
C ASP A 314 -16.26 -18.88 -21.11
N ASP A 315 -16.11 -19.11 -22.42
CA ASP A 315 -14.84 -19.52 -23.03
C ASP A 315 -14.00 -18.26 -23.33
N LEU A 316 -12.79 -18.25 -22.78
CA LEU A 316 -11.90 -17.09 -22.77
C LEU A 316 -10.59 -17.40 -23.46
N GLU A 317 -10.03 -16.40 -24.14
CA GLU A 317 -8.68 -16.39 -24.68
C GLU A 317 -7.86 -15.27 -24.03
N TYR A 318 -6.61 -15.58 -23.69
CA TYR A 318 -5.65 -14.66 -23.09
C TYR A 318 -4.36 -14.69 -23.90
N SER A 319 -3.78 -13.53 -24.16
CA SER A 319 -2.47 -13.41 -24.81
C SER A 319 -1.61 -12.29 -24.23
N VAL A 320 -0.30 -12.44 -24.37
CA VAL A 320 0.72 -11.47 -23.97
C VAL A 320 1.94 -11.59 -24.88
N GLU A 321 2.54 -10.48 -25.25
CA GLU A 321 3.78 -10.45 -26.01
C GLU A 321 4.97 -10.22 -25.08
N ILE A 322 6.02 -11.03 -25.18
CA ILE A 322 7.23 -10.90 -24.36
C ILE A 322 8.45 -10.76 -25.28
N TYR A 323 9.27 -9.76 -24.98
CA TYR A 323 10.49 -9.43 -25.69
C TYR A 323 11.69 -9.42 -24.74
N GLU A 324 12.86 -9.79 -25.25
CA GLU A 324 14.15 -9.69 -24.58
C GLU A 324 14.98 -8.59 -25.26
N TRP A 325 15.67 -7.78 -24.46
CA TRP A 325 16.63 -6.81 -24.97
C TRP A 325 17.97 -7.49 -25.29
N SER A 326 18.42 -7.37 -26.55
CA SER A 326 19.71 -7.93 -27.01
C SER A 326 20.91 -6.99 -26.82
N GLY A 327 20.70 -5.83 -26.17
CA GLY A 327 21.70 -4.76 -26.06
C GLY A 327 21.51 -3.64 -27.09
N THR A 328 20.90 -3.96 -28.24
CA THR A 328 20.66 -3.02 -29.34
C THR A 328 19.20 -2.90 -29.75
N SER A 329 18.43 -3.97 -29.62
CA SER A 329 17.02 -4.03 -30.04
C SER A 329 16.23 -5.01 -29.18
N TRP A 330 14.92 -4.80 -29.16
CA TRP A 330 13.98 -5.75 -28.56
C TRP A 330 13.72 -6.90 -29.54
N GLU A 331 14.05 -8.11 -29.11
CA GLU A 331 13.88 -9.34 -29.88
C GLU A 331 12.81 -10.23 -29.23
N PRO A 332 12.03 -11.00 -30.01
CA PRO A 332 11.03 -11.89 -29.46
C PRO A 332 11.61 -12.90 -28.47
N TYR A 333 11.03 -12.97 -27.27
CA TYR A 333 11.43 -13.95 -26.27
C TYR A 333 10.66 -15.26 -26.48
N ALA A 334 11.38 -16.39 -26.55
CA ALA A 334 10.78 -17.70 -26.75
C ALA A 334 11.14 -18.65 -25.59
N ALA A 335 10.13 -19.01 -24.80
CA ALA A 335 10.22 -19.93 -23.68
C ALA A 335 9.00 -20.86 -23.65
N ASN A 336 9.15 -22.03 -23.04
CA ASN A 336 8.10 -23.06 -23.00
C ASN A 336 7.38 -23.14 -21.64
N ASP A 337 7.73 -22.27 -20.71
CA ASP A 337 7.38 -22.38 -19.29
C ASP A 337 6.74 -21.10 -18.71
N VAL A 338 6.28 -20.21 -19.58
CA VAL A 338 5.49 -19.04 -19.18
C VAL A 338 4.09 -19.50 -18.79
N GLN A 339 3.61 -19.07 -17.63
CA GLN A 339 2.31 -19.48 -17.09
C GLN A 339 1.42 -18.28 -16.80
N VAL A 340 0.13 -18.43 -17.08
CA VAL A 340 -0.92 -17.50 -16.63
C VAL A 340 -1.72 -18.15 -15.52
N GLN A 341 -2.02 -17.35 -14.50
CA GLN A 341 -2.89 -17.67 -13.38
C GLN A 341 -4.18 -16.87 -13.53
N PHE A 342 -5.33 -17.55 -13.43
CA PHE A 342 -6.62 -16.90 -13.19
C PHE A 342 -6.88 -16.95 -11.69
N TYR A 343 -6.62 -15.84 -11.02
CA TYR A 343 -6.39 -15.75 -9.58
C TYR A 343 -7.50 -14.95 -8.90
N MET A 344 -7.92 -15.34 -7.70
CA MET A 344 -8.80 -14.53 -6.83
C MET A 344 -8.17 -14.38 -5.44
N MET A 345 -8.24 -15.44 -4.62
CA MET A 345 -7.45 -15.59 -3.38
C MET A 345 -6.42 -16.72 -3.50
N SER A 346 -6.60 -17.58 -4.50
CA SER A 346 -5.72 -18.66 -4.91
C SER A 346 -5.88 -18.85 -6.43
N PRO A 347 -4.92 -19.49 -7.12
CA PRO A 347 -5.04 -19.74 -8.55
C PRO A 347 -6.12 -20.81 -8.82
N TYR A 348 -7.23 -20.40 -9.44
CA TYR A 348 -8.30 -21.31 -9.88
C TYR A 348 -7.94 -22.01 -11.18
N VAL A 349 -7.26 -21.29 -12.07
CA VAL A 349 -6.71 -21.83 -13.31
C VAL A 349 -5.23 -21.48 -13.33
N LEU A 350 -4.39 -22.48 -13.54
CA LEU A 350 -2.97 -22.31 -13.84
C LEU A 350 -2.71 -23.01 -15.17
N LYS A 351 -2.33 -22.25 -16.20
CA LYS A 351 -2.02 -22.80 -17.53
C LYS A 351 -0.71 -22.28 -18.05
N THR A 352 0.08 -23.18 -18.62
CA THR A 352 1.24 -22.82 -19.44
C THR A 352 0.75 -22.25 -20.78
N LEU A 353 1.31 -21.12 -21.18
CA LEU A 353 1.00 -20.45 -22.44
C LEU A 353 1.68 -21.17 -23.61
N SER A 354 0.98 -21.28 -24.73
CA SER A 354 1.57 -21.67 -26.01
C SER A 354 2.25 -20.47 -26.65
N THR A 355 3.35 -20.69 -27.37
CA THR A 355 4.11 -19.63 -28.04
C THR A 355 4.17 -19.84 -29.54
N ASP A 356 4.15 -18.75 -30.30
CA ASP A 356 4.36 -18.74 -31.76
C ASP A 356 5.85 -18.61 -32.15
N GLN A 357 6.75 -18.58 -31.17
CA GLN A 357 8.19 -18.29 -31.30
C GLN A 357 8.51 -16.89 -31.87
N LYS A 358 7.51 -16.02 -32.06
CA LYS A 358 7.65 -14.62 -32.46
C LYS A 358 7.29 -13.67 -31.33
N GLY A 359 7.26 -14.19 -30.10
CA GLY A 359 7.10 -13.42 -28.87
C GLY A 359 5.68 -13.40 -28.35
N LEU A 360 4.69 -13.90 -29.10
CA LEU A 360 3.32 -14.01 -28.65
C LEU A 360 3.13 -15.28 -27.83
N TYR A 361 2.55 -15.11 -26.66
CA TYR A 361 2.14 -16.17 -25.76
C TYR A 361 0.63 -16.14 -25.61
N TYR A 362 -0.04 -17.28 -25.74
CA TYR A 362 -1.49 -17.34 -25.71
C TYR A 362 -2.01 -18.64 -25.09
N THR A 363 -3.23 -18.59 -24.55
CA THR A 363 -3.95 -19.77 -24.10
C THR A 363 -5.45 -19.51 -24.10
N SER A 364 -6.24 -20.59 -24.15
CA SER A 364 -7.68 -20.52 -23.96
C SER A 364 -8.13 -21.43 -22.82
N PHE A 365 -9.09 -20.96 -22.04
CA PHE A 365 -9.69 -21.73 -20.96
C PHE A 365 -11.09 -21.22 -20.61
N LYS A 366 -11.84 -22.05 -19.89
CA LYS A 366 -13.18 -21.71 -19.43
C LYS A 366 -13.13 -21.00 -18.08
N VAL A 367 -13.88 -19.92 -17.95
CA VAL A 367 -14.02 -19.18 -16.69
C VAL A 367 -14.64 -20.10 -15.62
N PRO A 368 -14.10 -20.17 -14.39
CA PRO A 368 -14.63 -21.01 -13.32
C PRO A 368 -16.09 -20.74 -12.98
N ASP A 369 -16.73 -21.71 -12.31
CA ASP A 369 -18.12 -21.61 -11.84
C ASP A 369 -18.29 -20.75 -10.57
N VAL A 370 -17.22 -20.08 -10.14
CA VAL A 370 -17.23 -19.15 -9.01
C VAL A 370 -17.21 -17.73 -9.56
N TYR A 371 -18.17 -16.92 -9.14
CA TYR A 371 -18.23 -15.50 -9.49
C TYR A 371 -17.48 -14.66 -8.45
N GLY A 372 -17.07 -13.46 -8.84
CA GLY A 372 -16.24 -12.59 -8.01
C GLY A 372 -15.30 -11.76 -8.87
N VAL A 373 -14.27 -11.21 -8.26
CA VAL A 373 -13.28 -10.42 -8.97
C VAL A 373 -12.00 -11.23 -9.10
N PHE A 374 -11.65 -11.59 -10.32
CA PHE A 374 -10.46 -12.34 -10.65
C PHE A 374 -9.35 -11.42 -11.17
N GLN A 375 -8.16 -11.96 -11.30
CA GLN A 375 -7.01 -11.32 -11.91
C GLN A 375 -6.34 -12.31 -12.86
N PHE A 376 -6.02 -11.87 -14.08
CA PHE A 376 -4.98 -12.52 -14.87
C PHE A 376 -3.65 -12.14 -14.26
N LYS A 377 -2.89 -13.13 -13.82
CA LYS A 377 -1.59 -12.93 -13.20
C LYS A 377 -0.53 -13.74 -13.94
N VAL A 378 0.50 -13.06 -14.44
CA VAL A 378 1.68 -13.68 -15.05
C VAL A 378 2.89 -13.28 -14.22
N GLU A 379 3.40 -14.24 -13.45
CA GLU A 379 4.63 -14.09 -12.67
C GLU A 379 5.73 -14.93 -13.33
N TYR A 380 6.70 -14.26 -13.94
CA TYR A 380 7.84 -14.91 -14.58
C TYR A 380 9.14 -14.49 -13.90
N GLN A 381 9.66 -15.39 -13.08
CA GLN A 381 10.92 -15.23 -12.38
C GLN A 381 11.88 -16.35 -12.81
N ARG A 382 12.97 -15.99 -13.48
CA ARG A 382 14.00 -16.92 -13.95
C ARG A 382 15.38 -16.37 -13.66
N LEU A 383 16.33 -17.27 -13.40
CA LEU A 383 17.69 -16.94 -13.02
C LEU A 383 18.35 -16.03 -14.08
N GLY A 384 18.74 -14.82 -13.67
CA GLY A 384 19.40 -13.83 -14.52
C GLY A 384 18.47 -13.00 -15.40
N TYR A 385 17.19 -13.36 -15.50
CA TYR A 385 16.20 -12.58 -16.24
C TYR A 385 15.49 -11.58 -15.34
N THR A 386 15.09 -10.44 -15.92
CA THR A 386 14.20 -9.47 -15.26
C THR A 386 12.90 -10.15 -14.80
N SER A 387 12.44 -9.84 -13.59
CA SER A 387 11.18 -10.38 -13.08
C SER A 387 10.00 -9.69 -13.74
N LEU A 388 9.12 -10.47 -14.38
CA LEU A 388 7.86 -9.97 -14.93
C LEU A 388 6.73 -10.28 -13.95
N SER A 389 5.97 -9.26 -13.56
CA SER A 389 4.78 -9.39 -12.73
C SER A 389 3.65 -8.57 -13.36
N LEU A 390 2.81 -9.25 -14.13
CA LEU A 390 1.64 -8.64 -14.78
C LEU A 390 0.39 -9.06 -14.03
N ALA A 391 -0.47 -8.08 -13.72
CA ALA A 391 -1.76 -8.33 -13.10
C ALA A 391 -2.83 -7.48 -13.79
N LYS A 392 -3.89 -8.12 -14.29
CA LYS A 392 -5.06 -7.43 -14.87
C LYS A 392 -6.33 -7.95 -14.22
N GLN A 393 -7.04 -7.07 -13.52
CA GLN A 393 -8.25 -7.41 -12.78
C GLN A 393 -9.46 -7.49 -13.71
N ILE A 394 -10.33 -8.47 -13.47
CA ILE A 394 -11.52 -8.69 -14.25
C ILE A 394 -12.69 -9.24 -13.40
N PRO A 395 -13.88 -8.62 -13.43
CA PRO A 395 -15.04 -9.16 -12.76
C PRO A 395 -15.63 -10.34 -13.54
N VAL A 396 -16.06 -11.36 -12.80
CA VAL A 396 -16.82 -12.50 -13.28
C VAL A 396 -18.19 -12.48 -12.61
N ARG A 397 -19.26 -12.36 -13.40
CA ARG A 397 -20.65 -12.37 -12.92
C ARG A 397 -21.32 -13.74 -13.05
N PRO A 398 -22.33 -14.03 -12.22
CA PRO A 398 -23.22 -15.17 -12.45
C PRO A 398 -24.15 -14.94 -13.66
N PHE A 399 -24.94 -15.96 -14.00
CA PHE A 399 -26.01 -15.87 -14.99
C PHE A 399 -27.03 -14.80 -14.60
N ARG A 400 -27.43 -13.96 -15.57
CA ARG A 400 -28.58 -13.07 -15.42
C ARG A 400 -29.88 -13.87 -15.51
N HIS A 401 -30.96 -13.33 -14.97
CA HIS A 401 -32.29 -13.96 -14.96
C HIS A 401 -32.82 -14.32 -16.37
N ASN A 402 -32.30 -13.69 -17.42
CA ASN A 402 -32.68 -13.95 -18.82
C ASN A 402 -31.76 -14.93 -19.55
N GLU A 403 -30.68 -15.39 -18.91
CA GLU A 403 -29.68 -16.30 -19.48
C GLU A 403 -29.86 -17.75 -19.02
N TYR A 404 -30.70 -17.98 -18.00
CA TYR A 404 -31.09 -19.33 -17.62
C TYR A 404 -31.87 -20.00 -18.75
N GLU A 405 -31.69 -21.31 -18.88
CA GLU A 405 -32.48 -22.13 -19.79
C GLU A 405 -33.98 -22.01 -19.50
N ARG A 406 -34.77 -21.95 -20.56
CA ARG A 406 -36.23 -21.84 -20.50
C ARG A 406 -36.83 -22.97 -21.31
N PHE A 407 -38.05 -23.36 -20.95
CA PHE A 407 -38.77 -24.46 -21.60
C PHE A 407 -38.01 -25.78 -21.49
N ILE A 408 -37.52 -26.08 -20.29
CA ILE A 408 -36.86 -27.35 -20.00
C ILE A 408 -37.86 -28.50 -20.17
N THR A 409 -37.45 -29.56 -20.86
CA THR A 409 -38.33 -30.70 -21.20
C THR A 409 -38.90 -31.40 -19.97
N THR A 410 -38.17 -31.37 -18.86
CA THR A 410 -38.59 -31.89 -17.55
C THR A 410 -39.71 -31.07 -16.92
N ALA A 411 -39.88 -29.80 -17.28
CA ALA A 411 -40.91 -28.92 -16.72
C ALA A 411 -42.21 -28.84 -17.53
N PHE A 412 -42.28 -29.47 -18.70
CA PHE A 412 -43.49 -29.50 -19.53
C PHE A 412 -44.76 -29.96 -18.80
N PRO A 413 -44.73 -30.89 -17.82
CA PRO A 413 -45.92 -31.20 -17.02
C PRO A 413 -46.47 -29.99 -16.24
N TYR A 414 -45.61 -29.11 -15.73
CA TYR A 414 -46.03 -27.92 -14.97
C TYR A 414 -46.58 -26.82 -15.89
N ASP A 415 -45.93 -26.62 -17.04
CA ASP A 415 -46.43 -25.69 -18.07
C ASP A 415 -47.83 -26.13 -18.54
N GLY A 416 -47.98 -27.41 -18.86
CA GLY A 416 -49.26 -28.00 -19.27
C GLY A 416 -50.34 -27.90 -18.19
N ALA A 417 -50.01 -28.16 -16.91
CA ALA A 417 -50.95 -28.02 -15.80
C ALA A 417 -51.44 -26.57 -15.62
N SER A 418 -50.56 -25.60 -15.80
CA SER A 418 -50.89 -24.17 -15.68
C SER A 418 -51.88 -23.75 -16.78
N PHE A 419 -51.60 -24.10 -18.04
CA PHE A 419 -52.52 -23.83 -19.16
C PHE A 419 -53.84 -24.59 -19.01
N SER A 420 -53.81 -25.84 -18.52
CA SER A 420 -55.01 -26.62 -18.24
C SER A 420 -55.89 -25.95 -17.18
N THR A 421 -55.29 -25.41 -16.11
CA THR A 421 -56.00 -24.70 -15.04
C THR A 421 -56.64 -23.41 -15.56
N MET A 422 -55.91 -22.64 -16.38
CA MET A 422 -56.46 -21.44 -17.02
C MET A 422 -57.67 -21.76 -17.91
N ALA A 423 -57.56 -22.79 -18.74
CA ALA A 423 -58.68 -23.24 -19.58
C ALA A 423 -59.87 -23.73 -18.73
N GLY A 424 -59.60 -24.50 -17.67
CA GLY A 424 -60.61 -24.97 -16.72
C GLY A 424 -61.33 -23.83 -16.02
N PHE A 425 -60.61 -22.81 -15.54
CA PHE A 425 -61.21 -21.64 -14.91
C PHE A 425 -62.07 -20.83 -15.88
N PHE A 426 -61.62 -20.68 -17.13
CA PHE A 426 -62.39 -20.00 -18.17
C PHE A 426 -63.71 -20.74 -18.46
N ILE A 427 -63.65 -22.06 -18.64
CA ILE A 427 -64.84 -22.90 -18.84
C ILE A 427 -65.77 -22.82 -17.62
N PHE A 428 -65.21 -22.96 -16.41
CA PHE A 428 -65.97 -22.86 -15.16
C PHE A 428 -66.70 -21.51 -15.05
N SER A 429 -66.04 -20.41 -15.36
CA SER A 429 -66.63 -19.07 -15.29
C SER A 429 -67.83 -18.94 -16.22
N ILE A 430 -67.73 -19.45 -17.45
CA ILE A 430 -68.84 -19.47 -18.41
C ILE A 430 -69.99 -20.34 -17.87
N VAL A 431 -69.69 -21.58 -17.47
CA VAL A 431 -70.73 -22.49 -16.99
C VAL A 431 -71.42 -21.93 -15.74
N TYR A 432 -70.66 -21.39 -14.79
CA TYR A 432 -71.18 -20.84 -13.55
C TYR A 432 -72.12 -19.65 -13.77
N LEU A 433 -71.75 -18.72 -14.67
CA LEU A 433 -72.55 -17.52 -14.96
C LEU A 433 -73.84 -17.83 -15.74
N TYR A 434 -73.82 -18.82 -16.63
CA TYR A 434 -74.96 -19.15 -17.50
C TYR A 434 -75.79 -20.35 -17.02
N ASN A 435 -75.50 -20.91 -15.85
CA ASN A 435 -76.27 -22.03 -15.30
C ASN A 435 -77.59 -21.55 -14.67
N LYS A 436 -78.71 -22.12 -15.12
CA LYS A 436 -80.05 -21.78 -14.65
C LYS A 436 -80.39 -22.60 -13.39
N SER A 437 -80.44 -21.94 -12.23
CA SER A 437 -80.84 -22.57 -10.97
C SER A 437 -82.28 -23.12 -11.05
N ARG A 438 -82.47 -24.39 -10.68
CA ARG A 438 -83.80 -24.99 -10.48
C ARG A 438 -84.28 -24.67 -9.06
N SER A 439 -85.30 -23.83 -8.94
CA SER A 439 -85.98 -23.54 -7.68
C SER A 439 -87.01 -24.63 -7.34
N THR A 440 -87.05 -25.08 -6.09
CA THR A 440 -88.16 -25.86 -5.52
C THR A 440 -88.62 -25.17 -4.22
N PRO A 441 -89.92 -24.92 -3.97
CA PRO A 441 -90.37 -24.07 -2.86
C PRO A 441 -90.90 -24.85 -1.65
N SER A 442 -91.07 -24.12 -0.54
CA SER A 442 -91.75 -24.42 0.76
C SER A 442 -90.79 -24.75 1.93
N LYS A 443 -90.98 -24.30 3.18
CA LYS A 443 -91.95 -23.42 3.87
C LYS A 443 -91.32 -23.09 5.26
N LEU A 444 -91.57 -21.88 5.77
CA LEU A 444 -91.58 -21.46 7.20
C LEU A 444 -90.37 -21.75 8.12
N LEU A 445 -89.66 -20.70 8.56
CA LEU A 445 -89.77 -20.11 9.92
C LEU A 445 -88.77 -18.95 10.11
N HIS A 446 -89.25 -17.89 10.76
CA HIS A 446 -88.56 -16.63 11.08
C HIS A 446 -87.75 -16.76 12.40
N PRO A 447 -87.07 -15.70 12.90
CA PRO A 447 -85.62 -15.60 13.02
C PRO A 447 -85.09 -15.86 14.45
N LEU A 448 -83.89 -16.45 14.59
CA LEU A 448 -83.16 -16.48 15.86
C LEU A 448 -81.70 -16.05 15.69
N ARG A 449 -81.45 -14.81 16.13
CA ARG A 449 -80.45 -14.44 17.14
C ARG A 449 -79.01 -14.95 16.95
N ASN A 450 -78.15 -14.01 16.58
CA ASN A 450 -76.69 -14.07 16.67
C ASN A 450 -76.18 -14.75 17.96
N LYS A 451 -75.43 -15.84 17.76
CA LYS A 451 -74.32 -16.29 18.61
C LYS A 451 -73.23 -16.85 17.69
N PRO A 452 -71.97 -16.41 17.77
CA PRO A 452 -70.87 -17.15 17.19
C PRO A 452 -70.46 -18.28 18.16
N ILE A 453 -70.44 -19.51 17.66
CA ILE A 453 -69.83 -20.66 18.32
C ILE A 453 -68.37 -20.74 17.87
N SER A 454 -67.52 -20.95 18.88
CA SER A 454 -66.08 -21.17 18.88
C SER A 454 -65.59 -22.28 17.95
N LEU A 455 -64.44 -22.06 17.31
CA LEU A 455 -63.52 -23.12 16.92
C LEU A 455 -62.22 -22.97 17.73
N PHE A 456 -61.94 -24.02 18.49
CA PHE A 456 -60.80 -24.20 19.37
C PHE A 456 -59.49 -24.38 18.59
N PHE A 457 -58.44 -23.68 19.01
CA PHE A 457 -57.04 -24.14 18.88
C PHE A 457 -56.37 -24.05 20.28
N PRO A 458 -55.43 -24.95 20.62
CA PRO A 458 -55.01 -25.17 22.01
C PRO A 458 -54.01 -24.13 22.50
N ARG A 459 -54.19 -23.69 23.75
CA ARG A 459 -53.38 -22.68 24.45
C ARG A 459 -52.39 -23.40 25.37
N THR A 460 -51.10 -23.30 25.10
CA THR A 460 -50.03 -23.71 26.03
C THR A 460 -49.88 -22.64 27.13
N ARG A 461 -49.81 -23.13 28.37
CA ARG A 461 -49.67 -22.36 29.61
C ARG A 461 -48.28 -21.74 29.74
N ALA A 462 -48.23 -20.48 30.16
CA ALA A 462 -47.11 -19.92 30.92
C ALA A 462 -47.69 -19.25 32.18
N LEU A 463 -47.14 -19.63 33.34
CA LEU A 463 -47.52 -19.18 34.68
C LEU A 463 -47.00 -17.76 34.97
N PRO A 464 -47.64 -17.00 35.89
CA PRO A 464 -47.14 -15.72 36.35
C PRO A 464 -46.18 -15.93 37.53
N ILE A 465 -45.06 -15.21 37.57
CA ILE A 465 -44.27 -15.05 38.79
C ILE A 465 -44.25 -13.56 39.14
N SER A 466 -44.73 -13.30 40.34
CA SER A 466 -44.83 -12.00 40.99
C SER A 466 -43.45 -11.43 41.34
N TYR A 467 -43.32 -10.12 41.17
CA TYR A 467 -42.28 -9.32 41.80
C TYR A 467 -42.36 -9.45 43.33
N SER A 468 -41.21 -9.72 43.96
CA SER A 468 -41.00 -9.43 45.38
C SER A 468 -39.76 -8.57 45.53
N ALA A 469 -39.94 -7.46 46.23
CA ALA A 469 -38.91 -6.53 46.62
C ALA A 469 -38.07 -7.14 47.75
N LEU A 470 -36.75 -6.94 47.69
CA LEU A 470 -35.86 -7.05 48.85
C LEU A 470 -34.86 -5.89 48.76
N SER A 471 -35.05 -4.92 49.64
CA SER A 471 -34.03 -3.93 50.01
C SER A 471 -33.01 -4.58 50.92
N ILE A 472 -31.73 -4.26 50.73
CA ILE A 472 -30.74 -4.23 51.82
C ILE A 472 -29.90 -2.97 51.64
N SER A 473 -29.93 -2.13 52.68
CA SER A 473 -29.18 -0.88 52.80
C SER A 473 -27.71 -1.11 53.18
N ALA A 474 -26.88 -0.17 52.72
CA ALA A 474 -25.73 0.48 53.38
C ALA A 474 -24.62 -0.35 54.06
N ILE A 475 -23.37 -0.01 53.74
CA ILE A 475 -22.30 0.30 54.72
C ILE A 475 -21.26 1.21 54.05
N LEU A 476 -20.89 2.25 54.80
CA LEU A 476 -19.95 3.33 54.53
C LEU A 476 -18.49 2.96 54.89
N THR A 477 -17.58 3.89 54.56
CA THR A 477 -16.14 4.07 54.92
C THR A 477 -15.14 3.64 53.83
N LYS A 478 -14.12 4.43 53.46
CA LYS A 478 -13.45 5.56 54.13
C LYS A 478 -12.69 6.41 53.10
N GLU A 479 -12.64 7.72 53.33
CA GLU A 479 -11.82 8.71 52.62
C GLU A 479 -10.32 8.43 52.73
N GLN A 480 -9.56 8.82 51.68
CA GLN A 480 -8.24 9.42 51.86
C GLN A 480 -7.99 10.52 50.82
N THR A 481 -7.84 11.71 51.38
CA THR A 481 -7.49 13.03 50.86
C THR A 481 -6.21 13.09 50.02
N VAL A 482 -6.21 13.89 48.95
CA VAL A 482 -5.01 14.60 48.48
C VAL A 482 -5.29 16.09 48.56
N LYS A 483 -4.34 16.81 49.16
CA LYS A 483 -4.38 18.22 49.54
C LYS A 483 -4.17 19.14 48.35
N ASP A 484 -5.01 20.16 48.25
CA ASP A 484 -4.71 21.42 47.56
C ASP A 484 -3.84 22.31 48.47
N GLU A 485 -2.92 23.07 47.87
CA GLU A 485 -2.33 24.27 48.45
C GLU A 485 -2.84 25.52 47.69
N ASP A 486 -3.51 26.38 48.47
CA ASP A 486 -4.07 27.71 48.20
C ASP A 486 -3.05 28.73 47.64
N THR A 487 -3.35 29.92 47.05
CA THR A 487 -4.36 31.00 47.29
C THR A 487 -4.12 32.12 46.19
N PRO A 488 -4.80 33.29 46.12
CA PRO A 488 -6.18 33.71 46.49
C PRO A 488 -6.96 34.52 45.42
N GLN A 489 -8.30 34.43 45.53
CA GLN A 489 -9.40 35.42 45.40
C GLN A 489 -9.37 36.60 44.39
N GLY A 490 -10.46 36.69 43.61
CA GLY A 490 -11.01 37.91 43.00
C GLY A 490 -12.45 37.68 42.49
N GLU A 491 -13.37 38.57 42.81
CA GLU A 491 -14.84 38.43 42.79
C GLU A 491 -15.54 38.45 41.41
N SER A 492 -16.67 37.73 41.36
CA SER A 492 -17.88 37.88 40.51
C SER A 492 -17.77 38.16 39.00
N SER A 493 -18.17 37.19 38.18
CA SER A 493 -18.98 37.41 36.96
C SER A 493 -19.35 36.07 36.29
N SER A 494 -20.62 35.87 35.93
CA SER A 494 -21.15 34.96 34.89
C SER A 494 -20.59 33.51 34.85
N SER A 495 -21.43 32.51 35.12
CA SER A 495 -21.10 31.07 34.95
C SER A 495 -20.76 30.75 33.49
N THR A 496 -19.55 31.06 33.08
CA THR A 496 -19.06 30.87 31.71
C THR A 496 -18.69 29.41 31.57
N PHE A 497 -19.34 28.71 30.64
CA PHE A 497 -19.10 27.28 30.38
C PHE A 497 -17.61 27.02 30.13
N ASN A 498 -16.99 26.16 30.96
CA ASN A 498 -15.56 25.84 30.84
C ASN A 498 -15.36 24.73 29.81
N PHE A 499 -15.18 25.12 28.55
CA PHE A 499 -14.97 24.22 27.42
C PHE A 499 -13.77 23.28 27.61
N LYS A 500 -12.65 23.79 28.14
CA LYS A 500 -11.43 23.01 28.29
C LYS A 500 -11.63 21.88 29.32
N ALA A 501 -12.25 22.18 30.45
CA ALA A 501 -12.58 21.19 31.47
C ALA A 501 -13.55 20.13 30.92
N TYR A 502 -14.58 20.56 30.18
CA TYR A 502 -15.54 19.66 29.52
C TYR A 502 -14.84 18.69 28.54
N MET A 503 -14.00 19.21 27.64
CA MET A 503 -13.29 18.37 26.66
C MET A 503 -12.35 17.37 27.32
N VAL A 504 -11.61 17.78 28.37
CA VAL A 504 -10.73 16.87 29.12
C VAL A 504 -11.55 15.77 29.80
N GLN A 505 -12.67 16.13 30.44
CA GLN A 505 -13.55 15.16 31.09
C GLN A 505 -14.08 14.13 30.08
N LYS A 506 -14.67 14.58 28.96
CA LYS A 506 -15.22 13.69 27.95
C LYS A 506 -14.14 12.85 27.27
N ALA A 507 -12.96 13.43 26.99
CA ALA A 507 -11.84 12.67 26.44
C ALA A 507 -11.38 11.54 27.38
N ASN A 508 -11.34 11.80 28.70
CA ASN A 508 -11.00 10.77 29.68
C ASN A 508 -12.04 9.64 29.75
N SER A 509 -13.33 9.97 29.81
CA SER A 509 -14.42 8.97 29.78
C SER A 509 -14.34 8.11 28.52
N VAL A 510 -14.12 8.73 27.36
CA VAL A 510 -14.02 8.02 26.08
C VAL A 510 -12.76 7.16 26.01
N ASN A 511 -11.61 7.66 26.48
CA ASN A 511 -10.38 6.87 26.50
C ASN A 511 -10.53 5.61 27.37
N GLN A 512 -11.19 5.74 28.53
CA GLN A 512 -11.49 4.59 29.38
C GLN A 512 -12.42 3.59 28.65
N ALA A 513 -13.51 4.07 28.05
CA ALA A 513 -14.44 3.19 27.33
C ALA A 513 -13.78 2.50 26.12
N LEU A 514 -12.90 3.19 25.38
CA LEU A 514 -12.15 2.61 24.26
C LEU A 514 -11.17 1.52 24.73
N ASP A 515 -10.50 1.75 25.86
CA ASP A 515 -9.57 0.78 26.45
C ASP A 515 -10.29 -0.49 26.91
N GLU A 516 -11.47 -0.33 27.51
CA GLU A 516 -12.34 -1.44 27.93
C GLU A 516 -12.98 -2.18 26.74
N ALA A 517 -13.29 -1.47 25.65
CA ALA A 517 -13.95 -2.05 24.48
C ALA A 517 -13.05 -3.03 23.70
N ILE A 518 -11.76 -2.71 23.52
CA ILE A 518 -10.84 -3.52 22.72
C ILE A 518 -9.79 -4.15 23.62
N LEU A 519 -10.09 -5.32 24.19
CA LEU A 519 -9.13 -6.07 25.01
C LEU A 519 -8.12 -6.83 24.13
N LEU A 520 -6.92 -7.08 24.65
CA LEU A 520 -5.94 -7.97 24.00
C LEU A 520 -6.42 -9.42 24.03
N ARG A 521 -6.59 -10.03 22.85
CA ARG A 521 -7.06 -11.40 22.65
C ARG A 521 -6.34 -12.01 21.44
N ASP A 522 -6.39 -13.33 21.29
CA ASP A 522 -5.89 -13.96 20.07
C ASP A 522 -6.79 -13.63 18.85
N PRO A 523 -6.23 -13.30 17.67
CA PRO A 523 -4.80 -13.10 17.41
C PRO A 523 -4.29 -11.76 17.99
N GLN A 524 -3.26 -11.84 18.85
CA GLN A 524 -2.77 -10.69 19.63
C GLN A 524 -2.30 -9.54 18.74
N LYS A 525 -1.59 -9.84 17.65
CA LYS A 525 -0.99 -8.84 16.76
C LYS A 525 -1.99 -7.84 16.17
N ILE A 526 -3.20 -8.30 15.85
CA ILE A 526 -4.28 -7.43 15.35
C ILE A 526 -4.79 -6.51 16.46
N HIS A 527 -5.07 -7.06 17.65
CA HIS A 527 -5.56 -6.27 18.78
C HIS A 527 -4.51 -5.27 19.28
N GLU A 528 -3.23 -5.64 19.27
CA GLU A 528 -2.11 -4.73 19.56
C GLU A 528 -2.06 -3.57 18.56
N SER A 529 -2.16 -3.86 17.26
CA SER A 529 -2.17 -2.84 16.21
C SER A 529 -3.39 -1.91 16.32
N MET A 530 -4.60 -2.45 16.53
CA MET A 530 -5.81 -1.66 16.73
C MET A 530 -5.66 -0.71 17.93
N ARG A 531 -5.24 -1.25 19.08
CA ARG A 531 -5.06 -0.49 20.33
C ARG A 531 -3.96 0.55 20.20
N TYR A 532 -2.86 0.24 19.51
CA TYR A 532 -1.74 1.15 19.31
C TYR A 532 -2.18 2.49 18.71
N SER A 533 -2.92 2.46 17.60
CA SER A 533 -3.39 3.69 16.94
C SER A 533 -4.54 4.35 17.70
N LEU A 534 -5.49 3.55 18.21
CA LEU A 534 -6.71 4.06 18.84
C LEU A 534 -6.43 4.76 20.17
N LEU A 535 -5.51 4.21 20.96
CA LEU A 535 -5.11 4.70 22.28
C LEU A 535 -3.87 5.61 22.24
N ALA A 536 -3.33 5.93 21.06
CA ALA A 536 -2.20 6.87 20.91
C ALA A 536 -2.48 8.30 21.39
N GLY A 537 -3.73 8.62 21.77
CA GLY A 537 -4.16 9.94 22.24
C GLY A 537 -4.67 10.82 21.10
N GLY A 538 -5.71 11.60 21.36
CA GLY A 538 -6.31 12.52 20.39
C GLY A 538 -7.25 13.52 21.08
N LYS A 539 -7.66 14.58 20.36
CA LYS A 539 -8.56 15.62 20.91
C LYS A 539 -9.98 15.10 21.24
N ARG A 540 -10.35 13.92 20.73
CA ARG A 540 -11.66 13.24 20.89
C ARG A 540 -12.88 14.12 20.56
N VAL A 541 -12.75 14.96 19.53
CA VAL A 541 -13.80 15.90 19.09
C VAL A 541 -15.08 15.17 18.65
N ARG A 542 -14.95 14.13 17.83
CA ARG A 542 -16.08 13.34 17.30
C ARG A 542 -16.86 12.62 18.42
N PRO A 543 -16.21 11.90 19.35
CA PRO A 543 -16.87 11.36 20.54
C PRO A 543 -17.59 12.42 21.37
N ALA A 544 -16.94 13.56 21.63
CA ALA A 544 -17.53 14.64 22.42
C ALA A 544 -18.78 15.24 21.75
N LEU A 545 -18.76 15.37 20.42
CA LEU A 545 -19.92 15.79 19.63
C LEU A 545 -21.07 14.78 19.71
N CYS A 546 -20.77 13.49 19.63
CA CYS A 546 -21.78 12.42 19.76
C CYS A 546 -22.46 12.47 21.14
N ILE A 547 -21.67 12.58 22.20
CA ILE A 547 -22.18 12.66 23.57
C ILE A 547 -23.00 13.94 23.78
N ALA A 548 -22.48 15.11 23.39
CA ALA A 548 -23.19 16.38 23.54
C ALA A 548 -24.52 16.41 22.77
N SER A 549 -24.56 15.79 21.58
CA SER A 549 -25.77 15.71 20.76
C SER A 549 -26.82 14.74 21.31
N CYS A 550 -26.40 13.75 22.09
CA CYS A 550 -27.30 12.91 22.88
C CYS A 550 -27.88 13.69 24.06
N GLU A 551 -27.04 14.41 24.80
CA GLU A 551 -27.44 15.15 26.00
C GLU A 551 -28.39 16.32 25.69
N ILE A 552 -28.17 17.03 24.56
CA ILE A 552 -28.98 18.18 24.16
C ILE A 552 -30.44 17.83 23.89
N VAL A 553 -30.70 16.63 23.35
CA VAL A 553 -32.05 16.11 23.10
C VAL A 553 -32.63 15.33 24.30
N GLY A 554 -31.92 15.30 25.43
CA GLY A 554 -32.39 14.71 26.68
C GLY A 554 -31.90 13.29 26.99
N GLY A 555 -31.02 12.74 26.18
CA GLY A 555 -30.36 11.46 26.44
C GLY A 555 -29.25 11.53 27.49
N HIS A 556 -28.62 10.38 27.75
CA HIS A 556 -27.52 10.24 28.71
C HIS A 556 -26.22 9.84 28.00
N GLU A 557 -25.08 10.27 28.54
CA GLU A 557 -23.74 9.92 28.04
C GLU A 557 -23.55 8.41 27.89
N SER A 558 -23.98 7.62 28.88
CA SER A 558 -23.87 6.15 28.86
C SER A 558 -24.54 5.51 27.64
N THR A 559 -25.63 6.11 27.16
CA THR A 559 -26.37 5.62 25.99
C THR A 559 -25.62 5.91 24.69
N ALA A 560 -24.91 7.03 24.62
CA ALA A 560 -24.13 7.43 23.44
C ALA A 560 -22.71 6.86 23.43
N MET A 561 -22.18 6.42 24.57
CA MET A 561 -20.78 5.99 24.70
C MET A 561 -20.34 4.90 23.69
N PRO A 562 -21.15 3.85 23.41
CA PRO A 562 -20.78 2.88 22.39
C PRO A 562 -20.68 3.48 20.98
N ALA A 563 -21.60 4.39 20.62
CA ALA A 563 -21.54 5.10 19.34
C ALA A 563 -20.37 6.10 19.29
N ALA A 564 -20.09 6.78 20.40
CA ALA A 564 -18.93 7.68 20.53
C ALA A 564 -17.61 6.91 20.36
N CYS A 565 -17.51 5.70 20.91
CA CYS A 565 -16.37 4.82 20.71
C CYS A 565 -16.26 4.37 19.25
N ALA A 566 -17.37 3.95 18.65
CA ALA A 566 -17.42 3.48 17.27
C ALA A 566 -16.99 4.55 16.25
N VAL A 567 -17.41 5.81 16.41
CA VAL A 567 -16.95 6.89 15.52
C VAL A 567 -15.46 7.18 15.66
N GLU A 568 -14.87 7.01 16.86
CA GLU A 568 -13.42 7.17 17.05
C GLU A 568 -12.63 5.97 16.52
N MET A 569 -13.19 4.75 16.59
CA MET A 569 -12.63 3.56 15.94
C MET A 569 -12.57 3.77 14.43
N ILE A 570 -13.66 4.28 13.83
CA ILE A 570 -13.73 4.58 12.39
C ILE A 570 -12.80 5.73 12.01
N HIS A 571 -12.75 6.80 12.82
CA HIS A 571 -11.80 7.87 12.57
C HIS A 571 -10.35 7.38 12.65
N THR A 572 -10.05 6.49 13.60
CA THR A 572 -8.70 5.94 13.75
C THR A 572 -8.34 5.04 12.59
N MET A 573 -9.25 4.16 12.14
CA MET A 573 -8.96 3.30 10.98
C MET A 573 -8.80 4.10 9.70
N SER A 574 -9.56 5.19 9.51
CA SER A 574 -9.39 6.03 8.34
C SER A 574 -7.98 6.63 8.31
N LEU A 575 -7.46 7.09 9.46
CA LEU A 575 -6.08 7.57 9.57
C LEU A 575 -5.04 6.47 9.33
N MET A 576 -5.28 5.26 9.86
CA MET A 576 -4.37 4.13 9.63
C MET A 576 -4.26 3.77 8.16
N HIS A 577 -5.36 3.85 7.41
CA HIS A 577 -5.38 3.63 5.96
C HIS A 577 -4.79 4.81 5.19
N ASP A 578 -5.07 6.06 5.60
CA ASP A 578 -4.47 7.27 5.02
C ASP A 578 -2.93 7.23 5.09
N ASP A 579 -2.40 6.73 6.21
CA ASP A 579 -0.96 6.63 6.47
C ASP A 579 -0.24 5.59 5.59
N LEU A 580 -0.94 4.71 4.87
CA LEU A 580 -0.31 3.61 4.13
C LEU A 580 0.56 4.11 2.97
N PRO A 581 1.57 3.32 2.53
CA PRO A 581 2.45 3.70 1.42
C PRO A 581 1.73 3.98 0.09
N CYS A 582 0.56 3.38 -0.13
CA CYS A 582 -0.25 3.61 -1.33
C CYS A 582 -1.17 4.85 -1.24
N MET A 583 -1.17 5.55 -0.10
CA MET A 583 -1.98 6.73 0.19
C MET A 583 -1.03 7.90 0.48
N ASP A 584 -1.00 8.45 1.70
CA ASP A 584 -0.12 9.58 2.03
C ASP A 584 1.34 9.16 2.29
N ASN A 585 1.59 7.87 2.53
CA ASN A 585 2.91 7.32 2.88
C ASN A 585 3.58 8.07 4.05
N ASP A 586 2.80 8.45 5.06
CA ASP A 586 3.28 9.18 6.23
C ASP A 586 4.06 8.24 7.19
N ASP A 587 5.21 8.69 7.68
CA ASP A 587 6.03 7.92 8.64
C ASP A 587 5.63 8.15 10.11
N LEU A 588 4.95 9.27 10.42
CA LEU A 588 4.60 9.70 11.78
C LEU A 588 3.13 10.12 11.89
N ARG A 589 2.45 9.69 12.96
CA ARG A 589 1.09 10.10 13.32
C ARG A 589 0.97 10.26 14.83
N ARG A 590 0.40 11.39 15.28
CA ARG A 590 0.20 11.71 16.72
C ARG A 590 1.51 11.61 17.55
N GLY A 591 2.64 12.00 16.94
CA GLY A 591 3.96 11.98 17.60
C GLY A 591 4.59 10.60 17.76
N LYS A 592 4.04 9.56 17.11
CA LYS A 592 4.57 8.19 17.08
C LYS A 592 4.70 7.68 15.64
N PRO A 593 5.51 6.64 15.38
CA PRO A 593 5.53 5.98 14.08
C PRO A 593 4.13 5.52 13.64
N THR A 594 3.82 5.67 12.35
CA THR A 594 2.55 5.20 11.78
C THR A 594 2.39 3.69 11.94
N ASN A 595 1.15 3.22 11.92
CA ASN A 595 0.85 1.82 12.26
C ASN A 595 1.60 0.84 11.36
N HIS A 596 1.66 1.12 10.05
CA HIS A 596 2.33 0.25 9.08
C HIS A 596 3.85 0.19 9.29
N LYS A 597 4.48 1.24 9.84
CA LYS A 597 5.90 1.22 10.21
C LYS A 597 6.19 0.32 11.41
N VAL A 598 5.23 0.19 12.33
CA VAL A 598 5.39 -0.64 13.54
C VAL A 598 5.03 -2.10 13.28
N PHE A 599 3.92 -2.34 12.57
CA PHE A 599 3.33 -3.68 12.47
C PHE A 599 3.41 -4.32 11.07
N GLY A 600 3.79 -3.55 10.04
CA GLY A 600 3.70 -3.92 8.63
C GLY A 600 2.41 -3.44 7.96
N GLU A 601 2.44 -3.28 6.63
CA GLU A 601 1.28 -2.85 5.84
C GLU A 601 0.10 -3.82 5.94
N ASP A 602 0.39 -5.13 5.89
CA ASP A 602 -0.59 -6.20 5.99
C ASP A 602 -1.41 -6.13 7.28
N VAL A 603 -0.72 -5.98 8.42
CA VAL A 603 -1.37 -5.85 9.73
C VAL A 603 -2.08 -4.51 9.87
N ALA A 604 -1.53 -3.43 9.34
CA ALA A 604 -2.16 -2.10 9.41
C ALA A 604 -3.49 -2.05 8.64
N VAL A 605 -3.55 -2.63 7.44
CA VAL A 605 -4.80 -2.75 6.66
C VAL A 605 -5.83 -3.56 7.45
N LEU A 606 -5.46 -4.76 7.89
CA LEU A 606 -6.36 -5.68 8.61
C LEU A 606 -6.84 -5.13 9.95
N ALA A 607 -5.98 -4.42 10.70
CA ALA A 607 -6.37 -3.77 11.94
C ALA A 607 -7.32 -2.59 11.70
N GLY A 608 -7.15 -1.86 10.59
CA GLY A 608 -8.10 -0.84 10.16
C GLY A 608 -9.47 -1.44 9.82
N ASP A 609 -9.50 -2.53 9.05
CA ASP A 609 -10.73 -3.25 8.70
C ASP A 609 -11.42 -3.84 9.93
N ALA A 610 -10.63 -4.37 10.88
CA ALA A 610 -11.15 -4.89 12.14
C ALA A 610 -11.77 -3.78 13.01
N LEU A 611 -11.17 -2.59 13.07
CA LEU A 611 -11.77 -1.43 13.74
C LEU A 611 -13.08 -1.00 13.09
N LEU A 612 -13.16 -1.00 11.76
CA LEU A 612 -14.38 -0.69 11.02
C LEU A 612 -15.50 -1.71 11.34
N ALA A 613 -15.21 -3.01 11.26
CA ALA A 613 -16.18 -4.05 11.57
C ALA A 613 -16.62 -4.00 13.04
N PHE A 614 -15.66 -3.84 13.96
CA PHE A 614 -15.93 -3.79 15.40
C PHE A 614 -16.73 -2.54 15.80
N ALA A 615 -16.57 -1.40 15.11
CA ALA A 615 -17.38 -0.22 15.36
C ALA A 615 -18.90 -0.50 15.22
N PHE A 616 -19.29 -1.25 14.18
CA PHE A 616 -20.68 -1.66 13.99
C PHE A 616 -21.14 -2.69 15.03
N GLU A 617 -20.31 -3.69 15.30
CA GLU A 617 -20.58 -4.70 16.33
C GLU A 617 -20.78 -4.05 17.71
N HIS A 618 -19.90 -3.11 18.06
CA HIS A 618 -19.90 -2.44 19.35
C HIS A 618 -21.17 -1.61 19.56
N ILE A 619 -21.63 -0.87 18.54
CA ILE A 619 -22.93 -0.19 18.60
C ILE A 619 -24.06 -1.20 18.79
N ALA A 620 -24.07 -2.27 17.99
CA ALA A 620 -25.17 -3.23 17.99
C ALA A 620 -25.30 -4.00 19.32
N THR A 621 -24.17 -4.29 19.98
CA THR A 621 -24.11 -5.21 21.13
C THR A 621 -23.94 -4.50 22.48
N ALA A 622 -23.27 -3.35 22.53
CA ALA A 622 -23.01 -2.63 23.78
C ALA A 622 -24.01 -1.49 24.06
N THR A 623 -24.77 -1.03 23.06
CA THR A 623 -25.80 0.00 23.28
C THR A 623 -26.97 -0.56 24.08
N ALA A 624 -27.23 0.04 25.24
CA ALA A 624 -28.30 -0.34 26.15
C ALA A 624 -29.27 0.81 26.41
N GLY A 625 -30.49 0.48 26.86
CA GLY A 625 -31.51 1.48 27.23
C GLY A 625 -32.24 2.12 26.04
N VAL A 626 -32.13 1.54 24.83
CA VAL A 626 -32.69 2.06 23.58
C VAL A 626 -33.36 0.93 22.79
N SER A 627 -34.39 1.23 21.99
CA SER A 627 -35.06 0.24 21.14
C SER A 627 -34.14 -0.26 20.01
N SER A 628 -34.29 -1.53 19.62
CA SER A 628 -33.53 -2.13 18.53
C SER A 628 -33.73 -1.40 17.19
N GLU A 629 -34.94 -0.92 16.91
CA GLU A 629 -35.24 -0.11 15.71
C GLU A 629 -34.36 1.14 15.64
N ARG A 630 -34.16 1.81 16.78
CA ARG A 630 -33.33 3.01 16.85
C ARG A 630 -31.85 2.69 16.71
N ILE A 631 -31.38 1.58 17.31
CA ILE A 631 -30.01 1.09 17.14
C ILE A 631 -29.73 0.75 15.66
N VAL A 632 -30.66 0.10 14.97
CA VAL A 632 -30.53 -0.21 13.54
C VAL A 632 -30.52 1.08 12.69
N ARG A 633 -31.36 2.07 13.01
CA ARG A 633 -31.32 3.39 12.37
C ARG A 633 -29.95 4.07 12.53
N VAL A 634 -29.38 4.03 13.74
CA VAL A 634 -28.04 4.56 14.05
C VAL A 634 -26.97 3.84 13.22
N ILE A 635 -27.00 2.51 13.15
CA ILE A 635 -26.08 1.73 12.30
C ILE A 635 -26.20 2.13 10.82
N GLY A 636 -27.42 2.33 10.31
CA GLY A 636 -27.67 2.77 8.94
C GLY A 636 -27.12 4.17 8.64
N GLU A 637 -27.32 5.12 9.56
CA GLU A 637 -26.76 6.48 9.45
C GLU A 637 -25.23 6.45 9.47
N LEU A 638 -24.61 5.67 10.38
CA LEU A 638 -23.17 5.53 10.43
C LEU A 638 -22.61 4.95 9.12
N ALA A 639 -23.23 3.88 8.60
CA ALA A 639 -22.82 3.26 7.34
C ALA A 639 -22.88 4.25 6.17
N LYS A 640 -23.94 5.07 6.10
CA LYS A 640 -24.08 6.12 5.09
C LYS A 640 -22.98 7.19 5.22
N SER A 641 -22.70 7.66 6.43
CA SER A 641 -21.70 8.70 6.71
C SER A 641 -20.27 8.29 6.36
N ILE A 642 -19.97 6.98 6.34
CA ILE A 642 -18.59 6.50 6.15
C ILE A 642 -18.36 5.85 4.79
N GLY A 643 -19.44 5.42 4.11
CA GLY A 643 -19.36 4.72 2.83
C GLY A 643 -19.22 5.63 1.61
N SER A 644 -19.77 5.17 0.48
CA SER A 644 -19.65 5.81 -0.84
C SER A 644 -20.39 7.14 -0.99
N GLU A 645 -21.14 7.56 0.02
CA GLU A 645 -21.82 8.87 0.08
C GLU A 645 -21.23 9.77 1.18
N GLY A 646 -20.11 9.36 1.80
CA GLY A 646 -19.52 10.03 2.95
C GLY A 646 -18.00 9.99 2.91
N LEU A 647 -17.39 9.60 4.04
CA LEU A 647 -15.93 9.64 4.24
C LEU A 647 -15.13 9.06 3.07
N VAL A 648 -15.47 7.83 2.63
CA VAL A 648 -14.74 7.16 1.53
C VAL A 648 -14.90 7.91 0.20
N ALA A 649 -16.07 8.49 -0.08
CA ALA A 649 -16.27 9.29 -1.29
C ALA A 649 -15.36 10.52 -1.30
N GLY A 650 -15.27 11.21 -0.16
CA GLY A 650 -14.38 12.36 -0.01
C GLY A 650 -12.92 11.98 -0.19
N GLN A 651 -12.50 10.85 0.38
CA GLN A 651 -11.14 10.35 0.25
C GLN A 651 -10.77 10.01 -1.20
N VAL A 652 -11.64 9.27 -1.90
CA VAL A 652 -11.38 8.89 -3.30
C VAL A 652 -11.30 10.11 -4.21
N VAL A 653 -12.20 11.09 -4.01
CA VAL A 653 -12.19 12.31 -4.82
C VAL A 653 -10.98 13.19 -4.49
N ASP A 654 -10.51 13.23 -3.24
CA ASP A 654 -9.28 13.95 -2.87
C ASP A 654 -8.07 13.38 -3.61
N ILE A 655 -7.85 12.05 -3.55
CA ILE A 655 -6.74 11.36 -4.23
C ILE A 655 -6.79 11.60 -5.75
N ASN A 656 -7.96 11.46 -6.36
CA ASN A 656 -8.13 11.68 -7.80
C ASN A 656 -7.96 13.14 -8.23
N SER A 657 -7.98 14.08 -7.28
CA SER A 657 -7.81 15.52 -7.56
C SER A 657 -6.36 15.97 -7.36
N GLU A 658 -5.47 15.12 -6.84
CA GLU A 658 -4.04 15.43 -6.70
C GLU A 658 -3.38 15.55 -8.09
N GLY A 659 -2.64 16.64 -8.32
CA GLY A 659 -2.00 16.93 -9.60
C GLY A 659 -2.91 17.58 -10.66
N ILE A 660 -4.19 17.84 -10.35
CA ILE A 660 -5.11 18.57 -11.23
C ILE A 660 -5.21 20.04 -10.79
N SER A 661 -4.79 20.97 -11.65
CA SER A 661 -4.71 22.40 -11.32
C SER A 661 -5.99 23.21 -11.56
N ASP A 662 -7.03 22.62 -12.18
CA ASP A 662 -8.30 23.28 -12.52
C ASP A 662 -9.50 22.73 -11.73
N VAL A 663 -9.36 22.67 -10.39
CA VAL A 663 -10.44 22.23 -9.50
C VAL A 663 -11.33 23.42 -9.14
N GLY A 664 -12.58 23.40 -9.57
CA GLY A 664 -13.58 24.42 -9.25
C GLY A 664 -14.02 24.40 -7.78
N LEU A 665 -14.58 25.51 -7.30
CA LEU A 665 -15.02 25.69 -5.90
C LEU A 665 -16.05 24.64 -5.45
N GLU A 666 -16.96 24.23 -6.35
CA GLU A 666 -17.96 23.21 -6.06
C GLU A 666 -17.34 21.82 -5.79
N HIS A 667 -16.27 21.50 -6.52
CA HIS A 667 -15.54 20.24 -6.35
C HIS A 667 -14.70 20.25 -5.07
N LEU A 668 -14.09 21.38 -4.72
CA LEU A 668 -13.41 21.55 -3.43
C LEU A 668 -14.39 21.41 -2.25
N GLU A 669 -15.56 22.04 -2.35
CA GLU A 669 -16.60 21.91 -1.32
C GLU A 669 -17.07 20.46 -1.18
N PHE A 670 -17.23 19.74 -2.30
CA PHE A 670 -17.55 18.31 -2.29
C PHE A 670 -16.50 17.52 -1.48
N ILE A 671 -15.20 17.74 -1.74
CA ILE A 671 -14.12 17.07 -1.00
C ILE A 671 -14.22 17.37 0.50
N HIS A 672 -14.34 18.64 0.89
CA HIS A 672 -14.37 19.02 2.31
C HIS A 672 -15.59 18.48 3.06
N VAL A 673 -16.77 18.54 2.42
CA VAL A 673 -18.01 18.01 2.98
C VAL A 673 -17.87 16.50 3.21
N HIS A 674 -17.34 15.76 2.25
CA HIS A 674 -17.30 14.30 2.35
C HIS A 674 -16.11 13.79 3.16
N LYS A 675 -14.90 14.36 3.01
CA LYS A 675 -13.69 13.90 3.70
C LYS A 675 -13.75 14.13 5.21
N THR A 676 -14.36 15.25 5.65
CA THR A 676 -14.37 15.64 7.07
C THR A 676 -15.75 15.86 7.64
N ALA A 677 -16.63 16.60 6.96
CA ALA A 677 -17.92 16.94 7.53
C ALA A 677 -18.83 15.71 7.68
N ALA A 678 -18.79 14.74 6.76
CA ALA A 678 -19.64 13.56 6.79
C ALA A 678 -19.52 12.73 8.09
N LEU A 679 -18.31 12.54 8.63
CA LEU A 679 -18.12 11.80 9.88
C LEU A 679 -18.46 12.64 11.12
N LEU A 680 -18.30 13.97 11.07
CA LEU A 680 -18.78 14.87 12.13
C LEU A 680 -20.31 14.89 12.18
N GLU A 681 -20.95 14.96 11.01
CA GLU A 681 -22.39 14.82 10.82
C GLU A 681 -22.90 13.50 11.36
N GLY A 682 -22.27 12.39 10.97
CA GLY A 682 -22.55 11.08 11.55
C GLY A 682 -22.47 11.11 13.07
N SER A 683 -21.35 11.58 13.64
CA SER A 683 -21.16 11.63 15.10
C SER A 683 -22.31 12.33 15.83
N VAL A 684 -22.74 13.49 15.33
CA VAL A 684 -23.83 14.29 15.89
C VAL A 684 -25.18 13.58 15.74
N VAL A 685 -25.48 13.08 14.54
CA VAL A 685 -26.75 12.41 14.22
C VAL A 685 -26.93 11.14 15.05
N LEU A 686 -25.89 10.33 15.22
CA LEU A 686 -25.94 9.11 16.03
C LEU A 686 -26.30 9.44 17.49
N GLY A 687 -25.67 10.49 18.04
CA GLY A 687 -25.97 10.97 19.40
C GLY A 687 -27.41 11.45 19.54
N ALA A 688 -27.85 12.32 18.62
CA ALA A 688 -29.20 12.88 18.61
C ALA A 688 -30.28 11.79 18.49
N ILE A 689 -30.08 10.81 17.60
CA ILE A 689 -31.00 9.68 17.49
C ILE A 689 -30.99 8.91 18.81
N LEU A 690 -29.85 8.42 19.30
CA LEU A 690 -29.77 7.62 20.53
C LEU A 690 -30.40 8.32 21.73
N GLY A 691 -30.20 9.63 21.87
CA GLY A 691 -30.78 10.45 22.94
C GLY A 691 -32.30 10.63 22.85
N GLY A 692 -32.91 10.25 21.74
CA GLY A 692 -34.36 10.30 21.54
C GLY A 692 -34.87 11.59 20.93
N GLY A 693 -34.01 12.33 20.23
CA GLY A 693 -34.41 13.50 19.47
C GLY A 693 -35.44 13.17 18.39
N SER A 694 -36.34 14.12 18.15
CA SER A 694 -37.26 14.09 17.02
C SER A 694 -36.53 14.24 15.69
N ASP A 695 -37.16 13.85 14.58
CA ASP A 695 -36.55 13.99 13.25
C ASP A 695 -36.23 15.45 12.90
N GLU A 696 -36.99 16.42 13.43
CA GLU A 696 -36.69 17.85 13.26
C GLU A 696 -35.41 18.25 14.01
N GLU A 697 -35.25 17.80 15.26
CA GLU A 697 -34.03 18.06 16.05
C GLU A 697 -32.81 17.39 15.43
N VAL A 698 -32.95 16.15 14.96
CA VAL A 698 -31.88 15.42 14.24
C VAL A 698 -31.46 16.19 12.98
N GLU A 699 -32.41 16.72 12.20
CA GLU A 699 -32.09 17.47 10.98
C GLU A 699 -31.46 18.84 11.26
N LYS A 700 -31.87 19.54 12.32
CA LYS A 700 -31.18 20.77 12.77
C LYS A 700 -29.73 20.48 13.17
N LEU A 701 -29.53 19.41 13.95
CA LEU A 701 -28.21 18.98 14.38
C LEU A 701 -27.35 18.48 13.22
N ARG A 702 -27.95 17.84 12.20
CA ARG A 702 -27.28 17.47 10.94
C ARG A 702 -26.72 18.71 10.23
N LYS A 703 -27.55 19.75 10.05
CA LYS A 703 -27.13 21.02 9.43
C LYS A 703 -26.04 21.71 10.24
N PHE A 704 -26.18 21.75 11.57
CA PHE A 704 -25.14 22.25 12.47
C PHE A 704 -23.80 21.54 12.21
N ALA A 705 -23.81 20.20 12.19
CA ALA A 705 -22.62 19.38 12.01
C ALA A 705 -21.96 19.60 10.64
N ARG A 706 -22.76 19.76 9.58
CA ARG A 706 -22.27 20.08 8.24
C ARG A 706 -21.59 21.45 8.19
N CYS A 707 -22.17 22.48 8.83
CA CYS A 707 -21.56 23.80 8.94
C CYS A 707 -20.21 23.76 9.67
N ILE A 708 -20.14 23.12 10.85
CA ILE A 708 -18.87 23.03 11.60
C ILE A 708 -17.82 22.16 10.89
N GLY A 709 -18.25 21.15 10.13
CA GLY A 709 -17.35 20.29 9.37
C GLY A 709 -16.69 21.02 8.21
N LEU A 710 -17.45 21.82 7.46
CA LEU A 710 -16.90 22.69 6.43
C LEU A 710 -16.03 23.80 7.04
N LEU A 711 -16.48 24.40 8.14
CA LEU A 711 -15.70 25.39 8.90
C LEU A 711 -14.34 24.85 9.33
N PHE A 712 -14.28 23.60 9.80
CA PHE A 712 -13.04 22.97 10.24
C PHE A 712 -11.99 22.96 9.13
N GLN A 713 -12.39 22.62 7.90
CA GLN A 713 -11.51 22.57 6.74
C GLN A 713 -11.11 23.97 6.25
N VAL A 714 -12.07 24.90 6.16
CA VAL A 714 -11.76 26.30 5.78
C VAL A 714 -10.75 26.93 6.75
N VAL A 715 -10.89 26.67 8.06
CA VAL A 715 -9.92 27.15 9.06
C VAL A 715 -8.57 26.43 8.92
N ASP A 716 -8.55 25.13 8.61
CA ASP A 716 -7.29 24.39 8.40
C ASP A 716 -6.51 24.97 7.20
N ASP A 717 -7.20 25.21 6.08
CA ASP A 717 -6.64 25.85 4.89
C ASP A 717 -6.08 27.25 5.18
N ILE A 718 -6.81 28.06 5.97
CA ILE A 718 -6.35 29.40 6.38
C ILE A 718 -5.09 29.29 7.26
N LEU A 719 -5.08 28.35 8.21
CA LEU A 719 -3.95 28.14 9.11
C LEU A 719 -2.71 27.64 8.36
N ASP A 720 -2.87 26.75 7.38
CA ASP A 720 -1.73 26.21 6.61
C ASP A 720 -0.96 27.29 5.83
N VAL A 721 -1.67 28.33 5.37
CA VAL A 721 -1.05 29.47 4.66
C VAL A 721 -0.63 30.63 5.56
N THR A 722 -1.03 30.64 6.84
CA THR A 722 -0.76 31.76 7.77
C THR A 722 0.17 31.44 8.93
N LYS A 723 0.31 30.17 9.31
CA LYS A 723 1.10 29.73 10.46
C LYS A 723 2.36 28.99 10.04
N SER A 724 3.38 29.01 10.89
CA SER A 724 4.63 28.29 10.63
C SER A 724 4.51 26.79 10.96
N SER A 725 5.37 25.95 10.36
CA SER A 725 5.38 24.50 10.62
C SER A 725 5.60 24.15 12.10
N GLN A 726 6.33 25.00 12.84
CA GLN A 726 6.54 24.84 14.29
C GLN A 726 5.26 25.09 15.11
N GLU A 727 4.38 25.98 14.67
CA GLU A 727 3.14 26.30 15.37
C GLU A 727 2.02 25.29 15.08
N LEU A 728 1.97 24.74 13.86
CA LEU A 728 0.97 23.77 13.45
C LEU A 728 1.29 22.33 13.88
N GLY A 729 2.56 22.01 14.15
CA GLY A 729 3.01 20.64 14.42
C GLY A 729 2.92 19.71 13.20
N LYS A 730 2.74 20.28 12.00
CA LYS A 730 2.80 19.64 10.67
C LYS A 730 3.55 20.56 9.71
N THR A 731 4.02 20.05 8.57
CA THR A 731 4.73 20.84 7.54
C THR A 731 3.79 21.90 6.95
N ALA A 732 3.95 23.17 7.34
CA ALA A 732 3.18 24.28 6.80
C ALA A 732 3.52 24.52 5.32
N GLY A 733 2.53 24.87 4.51
CA GLY A 733 2.71 25.13 3.08
C GLY A 733 2.94 23.87 2.24
N LYS A 734 2.69 22.66 2.79
CA LYS A 734 2.67 21.40 2.03
C LYS A 734 1.70 21.53 0.85
N ASP A 735 0.56 22.17 1.07
CA ASP A 735 -0.48 22.35 0.05
C ASP A 735 -0.06 23.29 -1.09
N LEU A 736 0.84 24.26 -0.82
CA LEU A 736 1.43 25.10 -1.86
C LEU A 736 2.46 24.34 -2.70
N VAL A 737 3.22 23.42 -2.08
CA VAL A 737 4.23 22.59 -2.76
C VAL A 737 3.60 21.45 -3.56
N ALA A 738 2.48 20.91 -3.08
CA ALA A 738 1.70 19.84 -3.73
C ALA A 738 0.70 20.35 -4.79
N ASP A 739 0.70 21.66 -5.08
CA ASP A 739 -0.27 22.35 -5.94
C ASP A 739 -1.75 22.08 -5.58
N LYS A 740 -2.03 21.74 -4.32
CA LYS A 740 -3.37 21.42 -3.85
C LYS A 740 -4.28 22.65 -3.91
N VAL A 741 -5.55 22.45 -4.23
CA VAL A 741 -6.54 23.53 -4.34
C VAL A 741 -7.18 23.75 -2.97
N THR A 742 -7.05 24.97 -2.43
CA THR A 742 -7.55 25.36 -1.11
C THR A 742 -8.44 26.61 -1.20
N TYR A 743 -9.25 26.88 -0.17
CA TYR A 743 -10.10 28.07 -0.14
C TYR A 743 -9.30 29.38 -0.29
N PRO A 744 -8.19 29.61 0.44
CA PRO A 744 -7.36 30.79 0.26
C PRO A 744 -6.82 30.96 -1.16
N LYS A 745 -6.52 29.86 -1.87
CA LYS A 745 -6.06 29.87 -3.27
C LYS A 745 -7.18 30.29 -4.23
N LEU A 746 -8.41 29.79 -4.04
CA LEU A 746 -9.53 30.04 -4.95
C LEU A 746 -10.22 31.40 -4.74
N ILE A 747 -10.46 31.80 -3.48
CA ILE A 747 -11.25 33.00 -3.16
C ILE A 747 -10.48 34.07 -2.40
N GLY A 748 -9.23 33.79 -2.02
CA GLY A 748 -8.40 34.68 -1.22
C GLY A 748 -8.63 34.51 0.29
N ILE A 749 -7.62 34.86 1.07
CA ILE A 749 -7.60 34.66 2.52
C ILE A 749 -8.70 35.42 3.26
N GLU A 750 -8.99 36.66 2.88
CA GLU A 750 -9.98 37.47 3.60
C GLU A 750 -11.40 36.99 3.34
N LYS A 751 -11.73 36.61 2.10
CA LYS A 751 -13.02 35.97 1.80
C LYS A 751 -13.14 34.61 2.48
N SER A 752 -12.04 33.88 2.66
CA SER A 752 -12.04 32.61 3.39
C SER A 752 -12.34 32.84 4.88
N ARG A 753 -11.82 33.90 5.50
CA ARG A 753 -12.16 34.30 6.89
C ARG A 753 -13.61 34.75 7.02
N GLU A 754 -14.11 35.56 6.08
CA GLU A 754 -15.53 35.94 6.05
C GLU A 754 -16.44 34.71 5.91
N PHE A 755 -16.04 33.73 5.08
CA PHE A 755 -16.77 32.49 4.92
C PHE A 755 -16.75 31.63 6.19
N ALA A 756 -15.61 31.54 6.87
CA ALA A 756 -15.51 30.86 8.16
C ALA A 756 -16.43 31.50 9.23
N GLU A 757 -16.46 32.82 9.34
CA GLU A 757 -17.38 33.52 10.26
C GLU A 757 -18.84 33.27 9.91
N LYS A 758 -19.18 33.29 8.61
CA LYS A 758 -20.53 32.95 8.14
C LYS A 758 -20.94 31.54 8.56
N LEU A 759 -20.08 30.53 8.34
CA LEU A 759 -20.34 29.14 8.73
C LEU A 759 -20.49 28.98 10.25
N ASN A 760 -19.70 29.70 11.04
CA ASN A 760 -19.79 29.69 12.51
C ASN A 760 -21.13 30.26 12.99
N ASN A 761 -21.60 31.36 12.38
CA ASN A 761 -22.90 31.95 12.71
C ASN A 761 -24.06 31.04 12.28
N GLU A 762 -24.02 30.49 11.06
CA GLU A 762 -25.03 29.53 10.60
C GLU A 762 -25.10 28.28 11.49
N ALA A 763 -23.96 27.77 11.95
CA ALA A 763 -23.92 26.67 12.91
C ALA A 763 -24.64 27.03 14.23
N LYS A 764 -24.36 28.20 14.81
CA LYS A 764 -25.03 28.65 16.04
C LYS A 764 -26.52 28.85 15.86
N ASP A 765 -26.95 29.34 14.70
CA ASP A 765 -28.37 29.52 14.38
C ASP A 765 -29.13 28.19 14.34
N GLN A 766 -28.50 27.10 13.91
CA GLN A 766 -29.12 25.75 13.95
C GLN A 766 -29.35 25.24 15.38
N LEU A 767 -28.63 25.79 16.37
CA LEU A 767 -28.81 25.45 17.79
C LEU A 767 -29.88 26.33 18.47
N ALA A 768 -30.49 27.28 17.75
CA ALA A 768 -31.59 28.08 18.28
C ALA A 768 -32.82 27.22 18.58
N GLY A 769 -33.36 27.35 19.79
CA GLY A 769 -34.53 26.61 20.25
C GLY A 769 -34.22 25.36 21.08
N PHE A 770 -32.95 24.95 21.17
CA PHE A 770 -32.51 24.00 22.19
C PHE A 770 -32.28 24.71 23.54
N ASP A 771 -32.25 23.94 24.62
CA ASP A 771 -31.91 24.45 25.94
C ASP A 771 -30.50 25.07 25.95
N GLN A 772 -30.36 26.29 26.46
CA GLN A 772 -29.11 27.06 26.37
C GLN A 772 -27.96 26.41 27.15
N GLU A 773 -28.24 25.81 28.31
CA GLU A 773 -27.21 25.14 29.10
C GLU A 773 -26.71 23.88 28.38
N LYS A 774 -27.63 23.12 27.78
CA LYS A 774 -27.29 21.93 27.00
C LYS A 774 -26.69 22.22 25.62
N ALA A 775 -26.97 23.38 25.03
CA ALA A 775 -26.37 23.83 23.78
C ALA A 775 -24.94 24.39 23.98
N ALA A 776 -24.60 24.81 25.20
CA ALA A 776 -23.30 25.42 25.51
C ALA A 776 -22.08 24.59 25.06
N PRO A 777 -22.02 23.24 25.22
CA PRO A 777 -20.92 22.43 24.71
C PRO A 777 -20.75 22.52 23.18
N LEU A 778 -21.85 22.47 22.42
CA LEU A 778 -21.82 22.51 20.96
C LEU A 778 -21.44 23.91 20.43
N ILE A 779 -21.95 24.97 21.08
CA ILE A 779 -21.59 26.37 20.77
C ILE A 779 -20.09 26.60 21.06
N ALA A 780 -19.61 26.13 22.22
CA ALA A 780 -18.21 26.27 22.59
C ALA A 780 -17.28 25.52 21.64
N LEU A 781 -17.69 24.33 21.16
CA LEU A 781 -16.95 23.56 20.18
C LEU A 781 -16.91 24.24 18.80
N ALA A 782 -18.03 24.81 18.33
CA ALA A 782 -18.06 25.60 17.10
C ALA A 782 -17.11 26.81 17.16
N ASN A 783 -17.14 27.55 18.29
CA ASN A 783 -16.21 28.66 18.52
C ASN A 783 -14.76 28.20 18.59
N TYR A 784 -14.48 27.08 19.26
CA TYR A 784 -13.13 26.53 19.32
C TYR A 784 -12.61 26.17 17.92
N ILE A 785 -13.44 25.59 17.05
CA ILE A 785 -13.04 25.31 15.67
C ILE A 785 -12.78 26.61 14.89
N ALA A 786 -13.65 27.61 15.03
CA ALA A 786 -13.53 28.89 14.31
C ALA A 786 -12.26 29.67 14.67
N TYR A 787 -11.85 29.63 15.94
CA TYR A 787 -10.78 30.46 16.49
C TYR A 787 -9.57 29.68 16.99
N ARG A 788 -9.41 28.42 16.57
CA ARG A 788 -8.22 27.63 16.94
C ARG A 788 -6.96 28.26 16.35
N GLU A 789 -5.90 28.24 17.15
CA GLU A 789 -4.57 28.67 16.71
C GLU A 789 -3.73 27.49 16.15
N ASN A 790 -4.17 26.24 16.38
CA ASN A 790 -3.56 25.00 15.89
C ASN A 790 -4.52 23.79 15.75
#